data_AF-A0A8C1VA55-F1
#
_entry.id   AF-A0A8C1VA55-F1
#
_cell.length_a   1.000
_cell.length_b   1.000
_cell.length_c   1.000
_cell.angle_alpha   90.00
_cell.angle_beta   90.00
_cell.angle_gamma   90.00
#
_symmetry.space_group_name_H-M   'P 1'
#
loop_
_entity.id
_entity.type
_entity.pdbx_description
1 polymer ?
#
loop_
_entity_poly.entity_id
_entity_poly.type
_entity_poly.pdbx_seq_one_letter_code
_entity_poly.pdbx_strand_id
1 'polypeptide(L)'
;MCGYFIFVLFQHITVQRRGKDPQPQRCHEDANLFTCPFCSSDTYKPCQYHQIMTHIAGHKLRSVEHGDYVIYSCGLGCGQKAKHFHCCQCPQTYINKGALKEHLCKKHPISAFTAALQPVARPAQETSSQQPVARPAQETSSQQPVARPVESAAPLVIKRKKITVSCPHCGVSLNSKNLKKHIERKHEAINPITSTSHLPAQCVDKKNGIYVVAKTFRGPCIPIHVAKKIWGSSQKVMCEMDVCNTCAEMAQRSDLLVTPCVHLRSVDYSSAIAPNEDLSEDVLTEMVEQKWFGDTRKNQCLKQRDQAKSKGATFASLVTIGGPDYKYYISVYEPKVSHYSRLARVLVNYNSKTNTWHCPCLKGRKSCLHKSIGKWCLFQMKRQLFTTLPQAEAVREPSQHEDVMMSGQQWEYPPKGEGLKQMVQYIYHNKKLPETLSDVFTEDVKEEDIPKHLIPEEEFCSQCPGPVHLSAPILITRNAKVAMLTGVVTGRHCWFYCGMFYRYQDWMHGLHNFNDQLLLTVFLCIFIRNSVQAHVSVGRVRSILQKTSHVPYPKDSEFFHAYLHFEALTHHDYNFSCLKCGHHPPVVVMDLHRKGVFSMPVSDISEPHETYNGEVNSEDFWETLSMERIAAGLLKTGDRNPYNIKPNFEYWAPWIGRYTRKAPIVLNTEWQKVQSTSAQDLITEMDITEERLSDELMKLKVADIRKLCKACGVATQGSKTDLLSRLRGQMQTRTAYDKIFQKVWGASGGWAVILCPCGVVYSVKCLIRAESPRDFSDMLFSWKHMPNICIYDFARGLATHSNVRRPEAMPFAPFDGRLAEDTEDNLRAALSGTLTVSLPWLNEKKLDEDVSCHPVTGSSDHYALYDKFHESNSKDVRDSLRKIQLVPELAGSVNTQAAEQLFSGMRKNNYFLNMMSPTTHMFFVRNILHIQNEEKNKSMLKKIQKCHSKTTVNLQKDSLGRLVVDKENRGPERTRLHLIKPTKACWSKPLNRSQRKLVAQALSVSKDDEVAYVGSTVIKQKDFTTLTELSEVEGSVLNSCFCVLQRIALSQNVDIYPVNSHVIVTWLPPICAHPLDSLPPEISSKDAVVFPSYVPGHWMLCRNCSQPLSWAMD
;
A
#
# COMPACT_ATOMS: atom_id res chain seq x y z
N MET A 1 -59.05 23.70 -48.05
CA MET A 1 -58.83 25.07 -47.50
C MET A 1 -58.30 24.92 -46.08
N CYS A 2 -57.34 25.69 -45.57
CA CYS A 2 -56.39 26.59 -46.23
C CYS A 2 -55.14 26.78 -45.33
N GLY A 3 -53.97 26.97 -45.96
CA GLY A 3 -52.82 27.70 -45.42
C GLY A 3 -52.17 27.25 -44.09
N TYR A 4 -51.25 26.28 -44.15
CA TYR A 4 -50.06 26.27 -43.28
C TYR A 4 -48.85 25.78 -44.07
N PHE A 5 -47.75 26.56 -44.07
CA PHE A 5 -46.52 26.20 -44.78
C PHE A 5 -45.76 25.09 -44.04
N ILE A 6 -45.40 24.03 -44.78
CA ILE A 6 -44.78 22.83 -44.20
C ILE A 6 -43.27 23.04 -44.06
N PHE A 7 -42.79 23.31 -42.84
CA PHE A 7 -41.38 23.16 -42.49
C PHE A 7 -41.04 21.67 -42.33
N VAL A 8 -40.60 21.04 -43.43
CA VAL A 8 -40.08 19.66 -43.39
C VAL A 8 -38.75 19.64 -42.65
N LEU A 9 -38.76 19.17 -41.40
CA LEU A 9 -37.55 18.91 -40.61
C LEU A 9 -36.77 17.73 -41.21
N PHE A 10 -35.90 18.02 -42.19
CA PHE A 10 -34.92 17.06 -42.70
C PHE A 10 -33.98 16.63 -41.57
N GLN A 11 -34.17 15.39 -41.10
CA GLN A 11 -33.35 14.79 -40.06
C GLN A 11 -31.94 14.53 -40.61
N HIS A 12 -30.94 15.18 -40.02
CA HIS A 12 -29.56 15.13 -40.50
C HIS A 12 -29.01 13.70 -40.57
N ILE A 13 -28.21 13.37 -41.59
CA ILE A 13 -27.74 12.00 -41.90
C ILE A 13 -27.06 11.29 -40.71
N THR A 14 -26.43 12.05 -39.82
CA THR A 14 -25.78 11.56 -38.58
C THR A 14 -26.76 11.22 -37.46
N VAL A 15 -28.07 11.42 -37.64
CA VAL A 15 -29.13 11.08 -36.68
C VAL A 15 -29.95 9.94 -37.29
N GLN A 16 -29.66 8.70 -36.90
CA GLN A 16 -30.29 7.51 -37.48
C GLN A 16 -31.24 6.86 -36.47
N ARG A 17 -32.25 6.14 -36.94
CA ARG A 17 -33.08 5.30 -36.05
C ARG A 17 -32.30 4.06 -35.60
N ARG A 18 -32.44 3.68 -34.33
CA ARG A 18 -31.83 2.50 -33.73
C ARG A 18 -32.18 1.26 -34.57
N GLY A 19 -31.16 0.46 -34.90
CA GLY A 19 -31.29 -0.72 -35.77
C GLY A 19 -30.88 -0.49 -37.23
N LYS A 20 -30.77 0.76 -37.72
CA LYS A 20 -30.04 1.04 -38.96
C LYS A 20 -28.55 1.16 -38.66
N ASP A 21 -27.73 0.35 -39.31
CA ASP A 21 -26.27 0.45 -39.24
C ASP A 21 -25.72 1.29 -40.41
N PRO A 22 -24.77 2.20 -40.16
CA PRO A 22 -24.24 3.10 -41.19
C PRO A 22 -23.33 2.36 -42.17
N GLN A 23 -23.77 2.31 -43.44
CA GLN A 23 -22.99 1.76 -44.54
C GLN A 23 -22.03 2.81 -45.13
N PRO A 24 -20.80 2.43 -45.53
CA PRO A 24 -19.92 3.31 -46.28
C PRO A 24 -20.45 3.52 -47.71
N GLN A 25 -20.14 4.66 -48.31
CA GLN A 25 -20.43 4.94 -49.72
C GLN A 25 -19.19 4.59 -50.55
N ARG A 26 -19.35 4.19 -51.81
CA ARG A 26 -18.20 4.09 -52.75
C ARG A 26 -17.75 5.49 -53.14
N CYS A 27 -16.46 5.68 -53.35
CA CYS A 27 -15.94 6.92 -53.90
C CYS A 27 -16.35 7.05 -55.37
N HIS A 28 -16.67 8.27 -55.81
CA HIS A 28 -16.97 8.55 -57.22
C HIS A 28 -15.70 8.65 -58.08
N GLU A 29 -14.54 8.88 -57.46
CA GLU A 29 -13.23 9.03 -58.13
C GLU A 29 -12.47 7.70 -58.30
N ASP A 30 -12.70 6.72 -57.41
CA ASP A 30 -12.15 5.35 -57.50
C ASP A 30 -13.17 4.36 -56.92
N ALA A 31 -13.66 3.45 -57.77
CA ALA A 31 -14.66 2.45 -57.41
C ALA A 31 -14.20 1.42 -56.35
N ASN A 32 -12.89 1.31 -56.10
CA ASN A 32 -12.30 0.43 -55.07
C ASN A 32 -12.20 1.09 -53.68
N LEU A 33 -12.36 2.41 -53.61
CA LEU A 33 -12.28 3.18 -52.37
C LEU A 33 -13.66 3.55 -51.85
N PHE A 34 -13.73 3.79 -50.54
CA PHE A 34 -14.97 4.05 -49.82
C PHE A 34 -14.84 5.28 -48.91
N THR A 35 -15.92 6.05 -48.83
CA THR A 35 -16.07 7.26 -48.02
C THR A 35 -16.99 7.03 -46.83
N CYS A 36 -16.87 7.87 -45.80
CA CYS A 36 -17.69 7.79 -44.59
C CYS A 36 -18.92 8.70 -44.74
N PRO A 37 -20.16 8.21 -44.53
CA PRO A 37 -21.36 9.05 -44.62
C PRO A 37 -21.47 10.15 -43.55
N PHE A 38 -20.45 10.28 -42.67
CA PHE A 38 -20.42 11.22 -41.54
C PHE A 38 -19.19 12.14 -41.54
N CYS A 39 -18.26 12.04 -42.50
CA CYS A 39 -17.04 12.85 -42.58
C CYS A 39 -16.80 13.32 -44.03
N SER A 40 -16.37 14.57 -44.24
CA SER A 40 -15.85 15.03 -45.54
C SER A 40 -14.54 14.32 -45.86
N SER A 41 -14.14 14.31 -47.15
CA SER A 41 -12.86 13.75 -47.61
C SER A 41 -11.65 14.40 -46.93
N ASP A 42 -11.72 15.68 -46.55
CA ASP A 42 -10.67 16.37 -45.78
C ASP A 42 -10.63 15.88 -44.32
N THR A 43 -11.79 15.57 -43.77
CA THR A 43 -11.95 15.09 -42.40
C THR A 43 -11.55 13.61 -42.25
N TYR A 44 -11.71 12.83 -43.32
CA TYR A 44 -11.19 11.48 -43.46
C TYR A 44 -11.21 11.05 -44.95
N LYS A 45 -10.03 10.82 -45.52
CA LYS A 45 -9.87 10.50 -46.96
C LYS A 45 -10.52 9.16 -47.34
N PRO A 46 -10.92 8.98 -48.62
CA PRO A 46 -11.39 7.69 -49.12
C PRO A 46 -10.34 6.58 -48.88
N CYS A 47 -10.78 5.40 -48.47
CA CYS A 47 -9.89 4.28 -48.18
C CYS A 47 -10.56 2.92 -48.45
N GLN A 48 -9.79 1.82 -48.38
CA GLN A 48 -10.32 0.47 -48.60
C GLN A 48 -11.39 0.06 -47.56
N TYR A 49 -12.29 -0.86 -47.94
CA TYR A 49 -13.47 -1.23 -47.16
C TYR A 49 -13.19 -1.63 -45.69
N HIS A 50 -12.13 -2.38 -45.42
CA HIS A 50 -11.78 -2.77 -44.04
C HIS A 50 -11.38 -1.57 -43.15
N GLN A 51 -10.80 -0.52 -43.76
CA GLN A 51 -10.36 0.69 -43.08
C GLN A 51 -11.53 1.64 -42.83
N ILE A 52 -12.43 1.82 -43.82
CA ILE A 52 -13.62 2.67 -43.64
C ILE A 52 -14.58 2.07 -42.61
N MET A 53 -14.73 0.75 -42.56
CA MET A 53 -15.56 0.08 -41.55
C MET A 53 -14.96 0.21 -40.15
N THR A 54 -13.63 0.19 -40.02
CA THR A 54 -12.94 0.49 -38.75
C THR A 54 -13.18 1.94 -38.31
N HIS A 55 -13.14 2.89 -39.24
CA HIS A 55 -13.47 4.31 -38.98
C HIS A 55 -14.93 4.48 -38.53
N ILE A 56 -15.88 3.85 -39.23
CA ILE A 56 -17.32 3.89 -38.94
C ILE A 56 -17.65 3.25 -37.59
N ALA A 57 -16.99 2.14 -37.22
CA ALA A 57 -17.07 1.56 -35.87
C ALA A 57 -16.63 2.58 -34.79
N GLY A 58 -15.63 3.43 -35.10
CA GLY A 58 -15.23 4.56 -34.28
C GLY A 58 -16.30 5.66 -34.15
N HIS A 59 -17.22 5.81 -35.11
CA HIS A 59 -18.41 6.66 -34.96
C HIS A 59 -19.47 5.96 -34.09
N LYS A 60 -19.70 4.66 -34.28
CA LYS A 60 -20.65 3.85 -33.48
C LYS A 60 -20.28 3.82 -31.98
N LEU A 61 -19.00 3.63 -31.65
CA LEU A 61 -18.47 3.72 -30.27
C LEU A 61 -18.66 5.10 -29.61
N ARG A 62 -18.69 6.19 -30.41
CA ARG A 62 -18.81 7.56 -29.90
C ARG A 62 -20.23 8.12 -29.95
N SER A 63 -21.16 7.47 -30.64
CA SER A 63 -22.56 7.89 -30.81
C SER A 63 -23.35 8.09 -29.50
N VAL A 64 -24.42 8.88 -29.56
CA VAL A 64 -25.32 9.17 -28.44
C VAL A 64 -26.69 8.55 -28.71
N GLU A 65 -27.05 7.53 -27.95
CA GLU A 65 -28.39 6.94 -27.99
C GLU A 65 -29.37 7.77 -27.16
N HIS A 66 -30.53 8.10 -27.73
CA HIS A 66 -31.61 8.84 -27.07
C HIS A 66 -32.96 8.46 -27.68
N GLY A 67 -33.77 7.72 -26.91
CA GLY A 67 -35.02 7.13 -27.40
C GLY A 67 -34.73 6.11 -28.52
N ASP A 68 -35.44 6.26 -29.63
CA ASP A 68 -35.25 5.44 -30.84
C ASP A 68 -34.16 5.96 -31.77
N TYR A 69 -33.36 6.96 -31.35
CA TYR A 69 -32.34 7.59 -32.18
C TYR A 69 -30.91 7.31 -31.70
N VAL A 70 -30.00 7.18 -32.67
CA VAL A 70 -28.56 7.05 -32.51
C VAL A 70 -27.91 8.23 -33.23
N ILE A 71 -27.28 9.12 -32.46
CA ILE A 71 -26.67 10.37 -32.94
C ILE A 71 -25.17 10.18 -33.06
N TYR A 72 -24.66 10.07 -34.28
CA TYR A 72 -23.24 10.00 -34.59
C TYR A 72 -22.59 11.40 -34.60
N SER A 73 -21.28 11.46 -34.43
CA SER A 73 -20.51 12.71 -34.60
C SER A 73 -20.40 13.07 -36.07
N CYS A 74 -20.76 14.31 -36.40
CA CYS A 74 -20.62 14.93 -37.71
C CYS A 74 -19.21 15.49 -37.93
N GLY A 75 -18.71 15.28 -39.15
CA GLY A 75 -17.54 15.92 -39.74
C GLY A 75 -17.79 16.29 -41.21
N LEU A 76 -19.04 16.56 -41.60
CA LEU A 76 -19.45 16.92 -42.97
C LEU A 76 -19.36 18.44 -43.26
N GLY A 77 -18.72 19.22 -42.38
CA GLY A 77 -18.50 20.65 -42.62
C GLY A 77 -19.74 21.55 -42.47
N CYS A 78 -20.73 21.18 -41.64
CA CYS A 78 -22.00 21.90 -41.44
C CYS A 78 -21.86 23.28 -40.74
N GLY A 79 -21.10 24.21 -41.32
CA GLY A 79 -20.82 25.54 -40.77
C GLY A 79 -19.86 25.57 -39.57
N GLN A 80 -19.27 24.43 -39.19
CA GLN A 80 -18.40 24.30 -38.02
C GLN A 80 -17.10 23.57 -38.38
N LYS A 81 -15.94 24.18 -38.06
CA LYS A 81 -14.61 23.61 -38.30
C LYS A 81 -14.28 22.42 -37.36
N ALA A 82 -15.02 22.25 -36.28
CA ALA A 82 -14.83 21.17 -35.30
C ALA A 82 -15.89 20.06 -35.45
N LYS A 83 -15.53 18.83 -35.11
CA LYS A 83 -16.49 17.70 -35.05
C LYS A 83 -17.53 17.95 -33.97
N HIS A 84 -18.80 17.74 -34.31
CA HIS A 84 -19.95 18.09 -33.47
C HIS A 84 -21.06 17.03 -33.59
N PHE A 85 -22.15 17.19 -32.84
CA PHE A 85 -23.33 16.33 -32.90
C PHE A 85 -24.58 17.21 -33.09
N HIS A 86 -25.55 16.74 -33.86
CA HIS A 86 -26.84 17.42 -34.06
C HIS A 86 -27.87 16.86 -33.08
N CYS A 87 -28.74 17.70 -32.50
CA CYS A 87 -29.87 17.20 -31.72
C CYS A 87 -30.89 16.48 -32.63
N CYS A 88 -31.52 15.41 -32.12
CA CYS A 88 -32.52 14.65 -32.88
C CYS A 88 -33.92 15.28 -32.89
N GLN A 89 -34.15 16.36 -32.13
CA GLN A 89 -35.46 17.01 -31.95
C GLN A 89 -35.43 18.55 -32.07
N CYS A 90 -34.28 19.18 -32.33
CA CYS A 90 -34.16 20.61 -32.61
C CYS A 90 -32.89 20.91 -33.42
N PRO A 91 -32.74 22.08 -34.07
CA PRO A 91 -31.61 22.36 -34.97
C PRO A 91 -30.26 22.63 -34.26
N GLN A 92 -30.19 22.53 -32.93
CA GLN A 92 -28.98 22.84 -32.17
C GLN A 92 -27.87 21.80 -32.35
N THR A 93 -26.62 22.27 -32.39
CA THR A 93 -25.42 21.43 -32.50
C THR A 93 -24.50 21.59 -31.29
N TYR A 94 -23.74 20.52 -30.99
CA TYR A 94 -22.94 20.41 -29.78
C TYR A 94 -21.57 19.83 -30.08
N ILE A 95 -20.50 20.53 -29.72
CA ILE A 95 -19.11 20.10 -29.96
C ILE A 95 -18.74 18.86 -29.12
N ASN A 96 -19.40 18.64 -27.98
CA ASN A 96 -19.13 17.49 -27.12
C ASN A 96 -20.39 16.72 -26.68
N LYS A 97 -20.19 15.42 -26.42
CA LYS A 97 -21.20 14.43 -26.01
C LYS A 97 -21.83 14.70 -24.63
N GLY A 98 -21.15 15.42 -23.75
CA GLY A 98 -21.68 15.82 -22.44
C GLY A 98 -22.79 16.86 -22.61
N ALA A 99 -22.48 17.96 -23.30
CA ALA A 99 -23.42 19.04 -23.58
C ALA A 99 -24.66 18.57 -24.36
N LEU A 100 -24.49 17.71 -25.38
CA LEU A 100 -25.64 17.11 -26.07
C LEU A 100 -26.51 16.28 -25.12
N LYS A 101 -25.93 15.41 -24.29
CA LYS A 101 -26.71 14.62 -23.33
C LYS A 101 -27.44 15.48 -22.31
N GLU A 102 -26.78 16.52 -21.81
CA GLU A 102 -27.39 17.46 -20.85
C GLU A 102 -28.55 18.23 -21.48
N HIS A 103 -28.39 18.73 -22.71
CA HIS A 103 -29.46 19.35 -23.49
C HIS A 103 -30.63 18.37 -23.71
N LEU A 104 -30.36 17.15 -24.17
CA LEU A 104 -31.38 16.13 -24.39
C LEU A 104 -32.14 15.79 -23.08
N CYS A 105 -31.44 15.64 -21.96
CA CYS A 105 -32.08 15.41 -20.66
C CYS A 105 -32.88 16.61 -20.12
N LYS A 106 -32.48 17.86 -20.45
CA LYS A 106 -33.15 19.09 -19.97
C LYS A 106 -34.29 19.59 -20.87
N LYS A 107 -34.24 19.33 -22.17
CA LYS A 107 -35.17 19.87 -23.19
C LYS A 107 -35.96 18.81 -23.95
N HIS A 108 -35.46 17.58 -24.01
CA HIS A 108 -36.04 16.47 -24.77
C HIS A 108 -36.19 15.17 -23.95
N PRO A 109 -36.69 15.21 -22.70
CA PRO A 109 -36.74 14.03 -21.82
C PRO A 109 -37.66 12.94 -22.38
N ILE A 110 -37.18 11.69 -22.36
CA ILE A 110 -37.95 10.53 -22.81
C ILE A 110 -38.95 10.15 -21.71
N SER A 111 -40.24 10.21 -22.03
CA SER A 111 -41.28 9.66 -21.16
C SER A 111 -41.25 8.13 -21.22
N ALA A 112 -41.14 7.46 -20.08
CA ALA A 112 -40.96 6.02 -20.01
C ALA A 112 -42.30 5.29 -19.86
N PHE A 113 -42.75 4.63 -20.94
CA PHE A 113 -43.86 3.67 -20.90
C PHE A 113 -43.44 2.32 -21.48
N THR A 114 -43.72 1.28 -20.70
CA THR A 114 -43.89 -0.15 -21.07
C THR A 114 -43.09 -0.72 -22.24
N ALA A 115 -42.11 -1.57 -21.91
CA ALA A 115 -41.77 -2.74 -22.72
C ALA A 115 -42.19 -3.99 -21.94
N ALA A 116 -43.18 -4.73 -22.44
CA ALA A 116 -43.64 -5.99 -21.88
C ALA A 116 -43.93 -6.97 -23.02
N LEU A 117 -43.11 -8.01 -23.15
CA LEU A 117 -43.38 -9.17 -23.99
C LEU A 117 -43.72 -10.33 -23.05
N GLN A 118 -44.95 -10.85 -23.15
CA GLN A 118 -45.39 -12.02 -22.40
C GLN A 118 -45.18 -13.32 -23.19
N PRO A 119 -45.15 -14.50 -22.53
CA PRO A 119 -45.07 -15.80 -23.19
C PRO A 119 -46.33 -16.16 -23.99
N VAL A 120 -46.21 -17.14 -24.88
CA VAL A 120 -47.28 -17.57 -25.78
C VAL A 120 -48.24 -18.58 -25.12
N ALA A 121 -49.54 -18.30 -25.21
CA ALA A 121 -50.60 -19.30 -25.13
C ALA A 121 -51.78 -18.91 -26.06
N ARG A 122 -52.53 -19.91 -26.51
CA ARG A 122 -53.78 -19.82 -27.32
C ARG A 122 -54.91 -20.53 -26.54
N PRO A 123 -56.20 -20.33 -26.87
CA PRO A 123 -56.84 -19.16 -27.48
C PRO A 123 -58.19 -18.79 -26.81
N ALA A 124 -58.88 -17.79 -27.40
CA ALA A 124 -60.34 -17.66 -27.50
C ALA A 124 -61.19 -17.01 -26.37
N GLN A 125 -62.19 -16.25 -26.85
CA GLN A 125 -63.47 -15.78 -26.29
C GLN A 125 -63.56 -14.86 -25.06
N GLU A 126 -63.83 -13.58 -25.38
CA GLU A 126 -65.10 -12.86 -25.13
C GLU A 126 -65.75 -12.79 -23.73
N THR A 127 -66.13 -11.55 -23.35
CA THR A 127 -67.24 -11.17 -22.43
C THR A 127 -67.18 -11.63 -20.96
N SER A 128 -67.89 -11.02 -20.00
CA SER A 128 -68.36 -9.63 -19.84
C SER A 128 -68.73 -9.38 -18.37
N SER A 129 -68.54 -8.15 -17.89
CA SER A 129 -69.29 -7.53 -16.78
C SER A 129 -69.13 -8.00 -15.32
N GLN A 130 -69.50 -7.07 -14.43
CA GLN A 130 -70.14 -7.25 -13.11
C GLN A 130 -69.37 -7.83 -11.90
N GLN A 131 -68.75 -6.89 -11.17
CA GLN A 131 -69.03 -6.60 -9.74
C GLN A 131 -70.55 -6.58 -9.39
N PRO A 132 -71.00 -6.46 -8.10
CA PRO A 132 -70.30 -6.36 -6.80
C PRO A 132 -70.92 -7.28 -5.68
N VAL A 133 -70.81 -6.85 -4.40
CA VAL A 133 -71.61 -7.20 -3.19
C VAL A 133 -71.04 -8.34 -2.30
N ALA A 134 -70.83 -8.16 -0.97
CA ALA A 134 -70.78 -6.94 -0.14
C ALA A 134 -70.03 -7.11 1.21
N ARG A 135 -69.83 -5.96 1.87
CA ARG A 135 -69.60 -5.67 3.32
C ARG A 135 -70.79 -6.14 4.20
N PRO A 136 -70.83 -5.96 5.56
CA PRO A 136 -70.11 -5.03 6.47
C PRO A 136 -69.39 -5.75 7.65
N ALA A 137 -68.93 -5.15 8.77
CA ALA A 137 -69.16 -3.84 9.42
C ALA A 137 -67.86 -3.31 10.09
N GLN A 138 -67.57 -1.99 10.08
CA GLN A 138 -67.80 -0.97 11.14
C GLN A 138 -66.83 -1.10 12.33
N GLU A 139 -66.40 -0.03 13.02
CA GLU A 139 -66.86 1.38 13.08
C GLU A 139 -65.70 2.33 12.62
N THR A 140 -65.84 3.54 12.04
CA THR A 140 -66.78 4.68 12.22
C THR A 140 -66.56 5.36 13.59
N SER A 141 -66.46 6.67 13.80
CA SER A 141 -66.93 7.90 13.10
C SER A 141 -66.07 9.11 13.56
N SER A 142 -66.12 10.36 13.07
CA SER A 142 -66.24 11.01 11.74
C SER A 142 -66.08 12.53 11.98
N GLN A 143 -65.67 13.33 10.97
CA GLN A 143 -66.29 14.64 10.64
C GLN A 143 -65.64 15.38 9.44
N GLN A 144 -66.45 15.55 8.39
CA GLN A 144 -66.43 16.55 7.31
C GLN A 144 -67.92 16.69 6.91
N PRO A 145 -68.47 17.87 6.55
CA PRO A 145 -68.17 18.50 5.24
C PRO A 145 -68.34 20.04 5.18
N VAL A 146 -68.15 20.62 3.99
CA VAL A 146 -69.03 21.60 3.27
C VAL A 146 -68.40 21.86 1.88
N ALA A 147 -69.12 22.44 0.91
CA ALA A 147 -68.85 22.31 -0.53
C ALA A 147 -68.44 23.60 -1.29
N ARG A 148 -67.88 23.34 -2.50
CA ARG A 148 -67.79 24.08 -3.80
C ARG A 148 -68.53 25.45 -3.95
N PRO A 149 -68.16 26.34 -4.92
CA PRO A 149 -67.44 26.06 -6.20
C PRO A 149 -66.37 27.09 -6.71
N VAL A 150 -65.68 26.78 -7.84
CA VAL A 150 -65.26 27.70 -8.95
C VAL A 150 -64.21 28.82 -8.64
N GLU A 151 -63.19 29.19 -9.45
CA GLU A 151 -62.76 28.83 -10.82
C GLU A 151 -61.24 29.04 -11.10
N SER A 152 -60.79 28.63 -12.31
CA SER A 152 -59.68 29.15 -13.14
C SER A 152 -58.20 29.21 -12.66
N ALA A 153 -57.48 28.11 -12.91
CA ALA A 153 -56.20 28.02 -13.66
C ALA A 153 -54.98 28.95 -13.39
N ALA A 154 -54.04 28.51 -12.53
CA ALA A 154 -52.58 28.70 -12.73
C ALA A 154 -51.71 27.68 -11.92
N PRO A 155 -50.99 26.73 -12.55
CA PRO A 155 -50.15 25.77 -11.82
C PRO A 155 -48.80 26.35 -11.35
N LEU A 156 -48.72 26.76 -10.09
CA LEU A 156 -47.45 27.15 -9.45
C LEU A 156 -46.43 25.99 -9.41
N VAL A 157 -45.15 26.31 -9.61
CA VAL A 157 -44.05 25.32 -9.61
C VAL A 157 -43.77 24.83 -8.19
N ILE A 158 -44.48 23.78 -7.76
CA ILE A 158 -44.18 23.06 -6.52
C ILE A 158 -42.82 22.37 -6.68
N LYS A 159 -41.76 23.02 -6.16
CA LYS A 159 -40.44 22.41 -5.95
C LYS A 159 -40.62 21.18 -5.05
N ARG A 160 -40.72 19.97 -5.63
CA ARG A 160 -40.69 18.70 -4.90
C ARG A 160 -39.42 18.66 -4.06
N LYS A 161 -39.53 18.95 -2.75
CA LYS A 161 -38.42 18.85 -1.79
C LYS A 161 -37.81 17.46 -1.95
N LYS A 162 -36.54 17.38 -2.35
CA LYS A 162 -35.78 16.13 -2.24
C LYS A 162 -35.65 15.86 -0.76
N ILE A 163 -36.44 14.91 -0.24
CA ILE A 163 -36.34 14.46 1.15
C ILE A 163 -34.99 13.75 1.28
N THR A 164 -34.01 14.54 1.72
CA THR A 164 -32.66 14.11 2.02
C THR A 164 -32.62 13.79 3.51
N VAL A 165 -32.49 12.51 3.82
CA VAL A 165 -32.38 11.99 5.18
C VAL A 165 -30.93 11.64 5.46
N SER A 166 -30.44 12.00 6.64
CA SER A 166 -29.14 11.53 7.12
C SER A 166 -29.20 10.02 7.37
N CYS A 167 -28.11 9.30 7.09
CA CYS A 167 -27.99 7.90 7.46
C CYS A 167 -27.70 7.76 8.97
N PRO A 168 -28.54 7.07 9.76
CA PRO A 168 -28.38 6.98 11.22
C PRO A 168 -27.10 6.27 11.66
N HIS A 169 -26.39 5.57 10.76
CA HIS A 169 -25.13 4.89 11.06
C HIS A 169 -23.86 5.67 10.67
N CYS A 170 -23.96 6.76 9.88
CA CYS A 170 -22.76 7.50 9.44
C CYS A 170 -22.98 8.95 8.99
N GLY A 171 -24.11 9.59 9.32
CA GLY A 171 -24.34 11.02 9.08
C GLY A 171 -24.59 11.43 7.62
N VAL A 172 -24.23 10.60 6.63
CA VAL A 172 -24.28 10.98 5.21
C VAL A 172 -25.72 11.27 4.76
N SER A 173 -25.94 12.50 4.32
CA SER A 173 -27.20 13.01 3.77
C SER A 173 -27.51 12.41 2.40
N LEU A 174 -28.60 11.65 2.31
CA LEU A 174 -28.97 10.85 1.13
C LEU A 174 -30.45 11.02 0.79
N ASN A 175 -30.81 10.91 -0.49
CA ASN A 175 -32.23 10.82 -0.85
C ASN A 175 -32.87 9.61 -0.15
N SER A 176 -34.06 9.77 0.44
CA SER A 176 -34.80 8.71 1.13
C SER A 176 -34.87 7.38 0.36
N LYS A 177 -35.11 7.42 -0.97
CA LYS A 177 -35.17 6.21 -1.82
C LYS A 177 -33.82 5.47 -1.95
N ASN A 178 -32.72 6.15 -1.65
CA ASN A 178 -31.36 5.60 -1.64
C ASN A 178 -30.88 5.24 -0.22
N LEU A 179 -31.55 5.68 0.85
CA LEU A 179 -31.13 5.38 2.23
C LEU A 179 -31.09 3.87 2.47
N LYS A 180 -32.15 3.13 2.13
CA LYS A 180 -32.17 1.66 2.27
C LYS A 180 -31.02 1.02 1.49
N LYS A 181 -30.82 1.38 0.21
CA LYS A 181 -29.70 0.89 -0.61
C LYS A 181 -28.31 1.31 -0.13
N HIS A 182 -28.19 2.39 0.63
CA HIS A 182 -26.95 2.78 1.28
C HIS A 182 -26.70 1.95 2.53
N ILE A 183 -27.71 1.76 3.39
CA ILE A 183 -27.67 0.85 4.55
C ILE A 183 -27.27 -0.55 4.06
N GLU A 184 -27.98 -1.10 3.07
CA GLU A 184 -27.65 -2.36 2.40
C GLU A 184 -26.17 -2.43 1.93
N ARG A 185 -25.59 -1.33 1.44
CA ARG A 185 -24.23 -1.33 0.84
C ARG A 185 -23.11 -0.92 1.79
N LYS A 186 -23.42 -0.46 3.01
CA LYS A 186 -22.44 0.14 3.94
C LYS A 186 -22.56 -0.37 5.38
N HIS A 187 -23.78 -0.68 5.83
CA HIS A 187 -24.11 -0.91 7.24
C HIS A 187 -24.76 -2.28 7.48
N GLU A 188 -25.39 -2.86 6.44
CA GLU A 188 -25.81 -4.26 6.44
C GLU A 188 -24.64 -5.18 6.77
N ALA A 189 -24.91 -6.17 7.60
CA ALA A 189 -23.95 -7.21 7.86
C ALA A 189 -23.65 -8.01 6.58
N ILE A 190 -22.37 -8.15 6.23
CA ILE A 190 -21.91 -9.43 5.67
C ILE A 190 -22.36 -10.51 6.67
N ASN A 191 -23.27 -11.40 6.27
CA ASN A 191 -23.83 -12.43 7.13
C ASN A 191 -22.74 -13.30 7.78
N PRO A 192 -23.01 -13.98 8.90
CA PRO A 192 -22.15 -15.06 9.36
C PRO A 192 -21.92 -16.07 8.23
N ILE A 193 -20.65 -16.43 7.98
CA ILE A 193 -20.29 -17.34 6.88
C ILE A 193 -20.97 -18.69 7.12
N THR A 194 -21.85 -19.06 6.20
CA THR A 194 -22.82 -20.16 6.27
C THR A 194 -22.95 -20.84 4.90
N SER A 195 -23.55 -22.03 4.86
CA SER A 195 -23.84 -22.76 3.62
C SER A 195 -24.60 -21.91 2.59
N THR A 196 -25.53 -21.06 3.03
CA THR A 196 -26.30 -20.14 2.18
C THR A 196 -25.64 -18.77 1.97
N SER A 197 -24.55 -18.45 2.67
CA SER A 197 -23.91 -17.13 2.60
C SER A 197 -22.39 -17.21 2.81
N HIS A 198 -21.68 -17.60 1.75
CA HIS A 198 -20.23 -17.68 1.69
C HIS A 198 -19.69 -17.09 0.37
N LEU A 199 -18.37 -16.87 0.29
CA LEU A 199 -17.70 -16.42 -0.93
C LEU A 199 -17.55 -17.60 -1.91
N PRO A 200 -17.91 -17.44 -3.21
CA PRO A 200 -17.67 -18.48 -4.22
C PRO A 200 -16.23 -19.01 -4.18
N ALA A 201 -16.10 -20.33 -4.15
CA ALA A 201 -14.87 -21.06 -3.87
C ALA A 201 -14.69 -22.22 -4.85
N GLN A 202 -13.44 -22.58 -5.15
CA GLN A 202 -13.10 -23.66 -6.06
C GLN A 202 -11.77 -24.30 -5.67
N CYS A 203 -11.75 -25.63 -5.49
CA CYS A 203 -10.53 -26.38 -5.23
C CYS A 203 -9.66 -26.46 -6.51
N VAL A 204 -8.41 -25.98 -6.45
CA VAL A 204 -7.43 -26.08 -7.55
C VAL A 204 -6.36 -27.14 -7.30
N ASP A 205 -6.13 -27.52 -6.04
CA ASP A 205 -5.19 -28.58 -5.66
C ASP A 205 -5.71 -29.35 -4.43
N LYS A 206 -6.29 -30.54 -4.67
CA LYS A 206 -6.89 -31.36 -3.61
C LYS A 206 -5.83 -31.98 -2.68
N LYS A 207 -4.62 -32.28 -3.18
CA LYS A 207 -3.54 -32.93 -2.40
C LYS A 207 -2.86 -31.96 -1.43
N ASN A 208 -2.74 -30.70 -1.84
CA ASN A 208 -2.13 -29.63 -1.06
C ASN A 208 -3.15 -28.72 -0.36
N GLY A 209 -4.46 -28.97 -0.54
CA GLY A 209 -5.53 -28.20 0.08
C GLY A 209 -5.57 -26.74 -0.38
N ILE A 210 -5.29 -26.49 -1.67
CA ILE A 210 -5.31 -25.13 -2.22
C ILE A 210 -6.62 -24.88 -2.96
N TYR A 211 -7.26 -23.79 -2.57
CA TYR A 211 -8.50 -23.30 -3.14
C TYR A 211 -8.26 -21.90 -3.72
N VAL A 212 -9.08 -21.55 -4.69
CA VAL A 212 -9.29 -20.17 -5.12
C VAL A 212 -10.64 -19.72 -4.56
N VAL A 213 -10.73 -18.47 -4.13
CA VAL A 213 -11.92 -17.87 -3.51
C VAL A 213 -12.15 -16.45 -4.02
N ALA A 214 -13.42 -16.05 -4.14
CA ALA A 214 -13.80 -14.69 -4.45
C ALA A 214 -13.30 -13.70 -3.38
N LYS A 215 -12.58 -12.65 -3.78
CA LYS A 215 -11.98 -11.67 -2.85
C LYS A 215 -13.00 -10.87 -2.03
N THR A 216 -14.22 -10.67 -2.52
CA THR A 216 -15.26 -9.82 -1.91
C THR A 216 -16.68 -10.30 -2.25
N PHE A 217 -17.60 -10.22 -1.29
CA PHE A 217 -19.02 -10.57 -1.43
C PHE A 217 -19.80 -9.68 -2.42
N ARG A 218 -19.38 -8.43 -2.61
CA ARG A 218 -20.06 -7.44 -3.45
C ARG A 218 -19.01 -6.68 -4.27
N GLY A 219 -19.26 -6.50 -5.58
CA GLY A 219 -18.31 -5.90 -6.53
C GLY A 219 -17.75 -6.92 -7.54
N PRO A 220 -16.74 -6.54 -8.35
CA PRO A 220 -16.13 -7.46 -9.31
C PRO A 220 -15.50 -8.67 -8.61
N CYS A 221 -15.91 -9.88 -8.99
CA CYS A 221 -15.32 -11.10 -8.47
C CYS A 221 -13.89 -11.25 -9.01
N ILE A 222 -12.91 -10.86 -8.20
CA ILE A 222 -11.50 -11.11 -8.42
C ILE A 222 -11.13 -12.35 -7.59
N PRO A 223 -10.56 -13.41 -8.17
CA PRO A 223 -10.14 -14.58 -7.40
C PRO A 223 -8.85 -14.29 -6.62
N ILE A 224 -8.67 -15.00 -5.50
CA ILE A 224 -7.42 -15.08 -4.71
C ILE A 224 -7.18 -16.52 -4.24
N HIS A 225 -5.94 -16.90 -3.99
CA HIS A 225 -5.60 -18.21 -3.43
C HIS A 225 -5.75 -18.26 -1.89
N VAL A 226 -6.17 -19.40 -1.37
CA VAL A 226 -6.10 -19.75 0.06
C VAL A 226 -5.66 -21.21 0.21
N ALA A 227 -4.82 -21.48 1.20
CA ALA A 227 -4.45 -22.83 1.61
C ALA A 227 -5.23 -23.20 2.87
N LYS A 228 -5.84 -24.39 2.86
CA LYS A 228 -6.54 -24.96 4.00
C LYS A 228 -6.37 -26.48 4.03
N LYS A 229 -5.16 -26.91 4.39
CA LYS A 229 -4.84 -28.30 4.72
C LYS A 229 -4.71 -28.40 6.24
N ILE A 230 -5.58 -29.18 6.87
CA ILE A 230 -5.71 -29.28 8.33
C ILE A 230 -5.42 -30.68 8.89
N TRP A 231 -4.86 -31.56 8.04
CA TRP A 231 -4.51 -32.95 8.36
C TRP A 231 -3.18 -33.36 7.70
N GLY A 232 -2.54 -34.39 8.25
CA GLY A 232 -1.22 -34.88 7.84
C GLY A 232 -0.06 -34.00 8.31
N SER A 233 1.18 -34.43 8.02
CA SER A 233 2.44 -33.79 8.43
C SER A 233 2.72 -32.40 7.81
N SER A 234 1.90 -31.97 6.86
CA SER A 234 2.05 -30.71 6.10
C SER A 234 0.80 -29.83 6.23
N GLN A 235 0.38 -29.56 7.47
CA GLN A 235 -0.72 -28.64 7.74
C GLN A 235 -0.38 -27.22 7.27
N LYS A 236 -1.30 -26.55 6.57
CA LYS A 236 -1.13 -25.17 6.11
C LYS A 236 -2.49 -24.47 6.01
N VAL A 237 -2.69 -23.45 6.85
CA VAL A 237 -3.89 -22.60 6.88
C VAL A 237 -3.44 -21.15 6.66
N MET A 238 -3.63 -20.61 5.46
CA MET A 238 -3.06 -19.32 5.07
C MET A 238 -3.86 -18.66 3.95
N CYS A 239 -4.03 -17.33 4.00
CA CYS A 239 -4.63 -16.54 2.92
C CYS A 239 -3.54 -15.87 2.06
N GLU A 240 -3.77 -15.67 0.76
CA GLU A 240 -2.90 -14.82 -0.07
C GLU A 240 -2.85 -13.36 0.47
N MET A 241 -3.99 -12.86 0.94
CA MET A 241 -4.20 -11.46 1.32
C MET A 241 -3.38 -11.03 2.55
N ASP A 242 -2.44 -10.10 2.35
CA ASP A 242 -1.63 -9.47 3.42
C ASP A 242 -2.45 -9.01 4.62
N VAL A 243 -3.62 -8.41 4.36
CA VAL A 243 -4.48 -7.84 5.40
C VAL A 243 -5.06 -8.94 6.29
N CYS A 244 -5.45 -10.09 5.72
CA CYS A 244 -5.97 -11.21 6.50
C CYS A 244 -4.90 -11.83 7.38
N ASN A 245 -3.69 -12.00 6.85
CA ASN A 245 -2.56 -12.53 7.62
C ASN A 245 -2.11 -11.52 8.70
N THR A 246 -2.09 -10.23 8.39
CA THR A 246 -1.73 -9.17 9.36
C THR A 246 -2.79 -9.02 10.46
N CYS A 247 -4.08 -9.20 10.16
CA CYS A 247 -5.13 -9.28 11.19
C CYS A 247 -4.99 -10.54 12.07
N ALA A 248 -4.54 -11.66 11.52
CA ALA A 248 -4.25 -12.88 12.29
C ALA A 248 -3.03 -12.69 13.21
N GLU A 249 -1.92 -12.15 12.70
CA GLU A 249 -0.74 -11.77 13.47
C GLU A 249 -1.09 -10.76 14.59
N MET A 250 -1.90 -9.75 14.28
CA MET A 250 -2.36 -8.75 15.24
C MET A 250 -3.20 -9.38 16.35
N ALA A 251 -4.15 -10.27 16.00
CA ALA A 251 -4.94 -11.01 16.98
C ALA A 251 -4.05 -11.86 17.90
N GLN A 252 -3.10 -12.62 17.32
CA GLN A 252 -2.14 -13.43 18.07
C GLN A 252 -1.29 -12.60 19.04
N ARG A 253 -0.77 -11.44 18.60
CA ARG A 253 -0.02 -10.48 19.44
C ARG A 253 -0.88 -9.80 20.53
N SER A 254 -2.21 -9.83 20.38
CA SER A 254 -3.17 -9.21 21.31
C SER A 254 -3.77 -10.21 22.30
N ASP A 255 -3.28 -11.45 22.36
CA ASP A 255 -3.92 -12.56 23.10
C ASP A 255 -5.40 -12.73 22.72
N LEU A 256 -5.68 -12.79 21.42
CA LEU A 256 -6.99 -13.13 20.84
C LEU A 256 -6.91 -14.45 20.07
N LEU A 257 -7.99 -15.23 20.14
CA LEU A 257 -8.14 -16.41 19.30
C LEU A 257 -8.17 -15.98 17.83
N VAL A 258 -7.26 -16.53 17.03
CA VAL A 258 -7.13 -16.23 15.60
C VAL A 258 -8.31 -16.82 14.83
N THR A 259 -9.38 -16.04 14.68
CA THR A 259 -10.55 -16.43 13.88
C THR A 259 -10.15 -16.52 12.40
N PRO A 260 -10.41 -17.64 11.69
CA PRO A 260 -10.12 -17.72 10.26
C PRO A 260 -10.88 -16.64 9.48
N CYS A 261 -10.20 -15.99 8.54
CA CYS A 261 -10.80 -14.90 7.76
C CYS A 261 -11.98 -15.38 6.90
N VAL A 262 -12.80 -14.44 6.41
CA VAL A 262 -13.98 -14.75 5.59
C VAL A 262 -13.66 -15.63 4.37
N HIS A 263 -12.45 -15.51 3.81
CA HIS A 263 -11.98 -16.35 2.70
C HIS A 263 -11.74 -17.79 3.15
N LEU A 264 -11.00 -18.00 4.25
CA LEU A 264 -10.71 -19.33 4.81
C LEU A 264 -11.96 -20.03 5.39
N ARG A 265 -12.97 -19.26 5.82
CA ARG A 265 -14.28 -19.78 6.26
C ARG A 265 -15.22 -20.13 5.11
N SER A 266 -15.04 -19.53 3.92
CA SER A 266 -15.91 -19.81 2.78
C SER A 266 -15.56 -21.13 2.10
N VAL A 267 -14.31 -21.57 2.23
CA VAL A 267 -13.84 -22.89 1.74
C VAL A 267 -14.58 -24.06 2.40
N ASP A 268 -15.08 -23.91 3.64
CA ASP A 268 -15.82 -24.97 4.35
C ASP A 268 -17.13 -25.37 3.66
N TYR A 269 -17.61 -24.56 2.71
CA TYR A 269 -18.83 -24.78 1.93
C TYR A 269 -18.55 -25.03 0.44
N SER A 270 -17.28 -25.28 0.08
CA SER A 270 -16.81 -25.40 -1.31
C SER A 270 -16.87 -26.84 -1.85
N SER A 271 -17.87 -27.15 -2.68
CA SER A 271 -17.92 -28.42 -3.43
C SER A 271 -17.23 -28.38 -4.80
N ALA A 272 -17.04 -27.20 -5.39
CA ALA A 272 -16.51 -27.06 -6.75
C ALA A 272 -15.01 -27.39 -6.87
N ILE A 273 -14.63 -28.08 -7.94
CA ILE A 273 -13.25 -28.39 -8.33
C ILE A 273 -12.94 -27.66 -9.65
N ALA A 274 -11.68 -27.28 -9.89
CA ALA A 274 -11.26 -26.67 -11.14
C ALA A 274 -11.03 -27.71 -12.26
N PRO A 275 -11.35 -27.39 -13.53
CA PRO A 275 -10.90 -28.18 -14.66
C PRO A 275 -9.37 -28.27 -14.69
N ASN A 276 -8.88 -29.51 -14.63
CA ASN A 276 -7.47 -29.86 -14.63
C ASN A 276 -7.19 -30.76 -15.83
N GLU A 277 -7.00 -30.16 -17.00
CA GLU A 277 -6.43 -30.86 -18.15
C GLU A 277 -4.91 -30.96 -17.98
N ASP A 278 -4.35 -32.13 -18.28
CA ASP A 278 -2.91 -32.31 -18.35
C ASP A 278 -2.42 -31.67 -19.66
N LEU A 279 -1.69 -30.55 -19.57
CA LEU A 279 -1.36 -29.73 -20.73
C LEU A 279 -0.43 -30.49 -21.69
N SER A 280 -0.85 -30.69 -22.94
CA SER A 280 -0.10 -31.51 -23.89
C SER A 280 1.11 -30.77 -24.47
N GLU A 281 2.19 -31.52 -24.63
CA GLU A 281 3.41 -31.07 -25.27
C GLU A 281 3.24 -30.80 -26.77
N ASP A 282 2.30 -31.47 -27.44
CA ASP A 282 2.00 -31.24 -28.86
C ASP A 282 1.52 -29.81 -29.08
N VAL A 283 0.59 -29.35 -28.24
CA VAL A 283 0.07 -27.96 -28.26
C VAL A 283 1.17 -26.95 -27.91
N LEU A 284 2.12 -27.32 -27.04
CA LEU A 284 3.28 -26.46 -26.74
C LEU A 284 4.26 -26.40 -27.92
N THR A 285 4.38 -27.46 -28.70
CA THR A 285 5.22 -27.56 -29.91
C THR A 285 4.62 -26.74 -31.04
N GLU A 286 3.31 -26.88 -31.28
CA GLU A 286 2.53 -26.02 -32.19
C GLU A 286 2.67 -24.52 -31.84
N MET A 287 2.72 -24.17 -30.54
CA MET A 287 2.96 -22.79 -30.12
C MET A 287 4.39 -22.31 -30.41
N VAL A 288 5.39 -23.19 -30.50
CA VAL A 288 6.75 -22.84 -30.95
C VAL A 288 6.79 -22.67 -32.47
N GLU A 289 6.15 -23.57 -33.22
CA GLU A 289 6.01 -23.49 -34.69
C GLU A 289 5.32 -22.17 -35.12
N GLN A 290 4.23 -21.80 -34.41
CA GLN A 290 3.53 -20.53 -34.57
C GLN A 290 4.25 -19.33 -33.92
N LYS A 291 5.51 -19.50 -33.47
CA LYS A 291 6.41 -18.46 -32.94
C LYS A 291 5.89 -17.69 -31.71
N TRP A 292 5.00 -18.28 -30.92
CA TRP A 292 4.61 -17.72 -29.62
C TRP A 292 5.74 -17.79 -28.58
N PHE A 293 6.59 -18.82 -28.71
CA PHE A 293 7.77 -19.12 -27.91
C PHE A 293 8.88 -19.70 -28.79
N GLY A 294 10.08 -19.87 -28.24
CA GLY A 294 11.14 -20.71 -28.82
C GLY A 294 11.48 -21.88 -27.89
N ASP A 295 12.28 -22.83 -28.36
CA ASP A 295 12.51 -24.14 -27.73
C ASP A 295 13.07 -24.06 -26.30
N THR A 296 13.96 -23.11 -26.02
CA THR A 296 14.44 -22.82 -24.66
C THR A 296 13.29 -22.57 -23.68
N ARG A 297 12.17 -22.01 -24.16
CA ARG A 297 10.98 -21.74 -23.37
C ARG A 297 9.99 -22.91 -23.34
N LYS A 298 9.92 -23.74 -24.39
CA LYS A 298 9.25 -25.06 -24.34
C LYS A 298 9.87 -25.90 -23.22
N ASN A 299 11.20 -26.05 -23.24
CA ASN A 299 11.94 -26.87 -22.27
C ASN A 299 11.80 -26.34 -20.81
N GLN A 300 11.71 -25.00 -20.63
CA GLN A 300 11.39 -24.41 -19.32
C GLN A 300 9.98 -24.75 -18.83
N CYS A 301 8.96 -24.71 -19.71
CA CYS A 301 7.59 -25.08 -19.36
C CYS A 301 7.47 -26.56 -18.98
N LEU A 302 8.09 -27.45 -19.74
CA LEU A 302 8.08 -28.91 -19.49
C LEU A 302 8.76 -29.25 -18.17
N LYS A 303 9.97 -28.72 -17.92
CA LYS A 303 10.68 -28.90 -16.65
C LYS A 303 9.85 -28.46 -15.43
N GLN A 304 9.00 -27.43 -15.57
CA GLN A 304 8.11 -27.00 -14.49
C GLN A 304 6.84 -27.85 -14.36
N ARG A 305 6.31 -28.44 -15.45
CA ARG A 305 5.25 -29.47 -15.43
C ARG A 305 5.72 -30.69 -14.66
N ASP A 306 6.92 -31.16 -14.95
CA ASP A 306 7.42 -32.43 -14.42
C ASP A 306 7.84 -32.27 -12.94
N GLN A 307 8.33 -31.08 -12.54
CA GLN A 307 8.50 -30.68 -11.13
C GLN A 307 7.18 -30.49 -10.36
N ALA A 308 6.07 -30.23 -11.03
CA ALA A 308 4.74 -30.21 -10.41
C ALA A 308 4.26 -31.65 -10.15
N LYS A 309 4.40 -32.52 -11.17
CA LYS A 309 4.06 -33.95 -11.09
C LYS A 309 4.84 -34.67 -9.99
N SER A 310 6.16 -34.49 -9.90
CA SER A 310 6.98 -35.15 -8.86
C SER A 310 6.64 -34.71 -7.43
N LYS A 311 6.22 -33.45 -7.24
CA LYS A 311 5.70 -32.95 -5.95
C LYS A 311 4.19 -33.21 -5.75
N GLY A 312 3.52 -33.84 -6.72
CA GLY A 312 2.08 -34.14 -6.68
C GLY A 312 1.19 -32.90 -6.63
N ALA A 313 1.63 -31.77 -7.20
CA ALA A 313 0.88 -30.53 -7.29
C ALA A 313 0.30 -30.35 -8.70
N THR A 314 -0.96 -29.92 -8.80
CA THR A 314 -1.62 -29.66 -10.09
C THR A 314 -0.86 -28.60 -10.89
N PHE A 315 -0.36 -28.87 -12.10
CA PHE A 315 0.53 -27.92 -12.79
C PHE A 315 -0.14 -26.58 -13.15
N ALA A 316 -1.32 -26.61 -13.76
CA ALA A 316 -2.14 -25.43 -14.03
C ALA A 316 -3.63 -25.78 -13.95
N SER A 317 -4.47 -24.81 -13.57
CA SER A 317 -5.93 -24.96 -13.52
C SER A 317 -6.61 -23.69 -14.02
N LEU A 318 -7.65 -23.83 -14.85
CA LEU A 318 -8.50 -22.70 -15.24
C LEU A 318 -9.48 -22.39 -14.11
N VAL A 319 -9.47 -21.15 -13.60
CA VAL A 319 -10.41 -20.70 -12.57
C VAL A 319 -11.70 -20.28 -13.24
N THR A 320 -12.80 -20.98 -12.94
CA THR A 320 -14.14 -20.66 -13.49
C THR A 320 -14.96 -19.76 -12.57
N ILE A 321 -14.57 -19.61 -11.30
CA ILE A 321 -15.25 -18.73 -10.34
C ILE A 321 -14.94 -17.24 -10.51
N GLY A 322 -15.69 -16.62 -11.41
CA GLY A 322 -15.96 -15.18 -11.37
C GLY A 322 -15.03 -14.29 -12.19
N GLY A 323 -15.65 -13.26 -12.76
CA GLY A 323 -15.11 -12.40 -13.80
C GLY A 323 -16.13 -12.26 -14.92
N PRO A 324 -16.09 -11.19 -15.73
CA PRO A 324 -16.86 -11.12 -16.97
C PRO A 324 -16.15 -11.94 -18.06
N ASP A 325 -16.90 -12.45 -19.03
CA ASP A 325 -16.52 -13.46 -20.06
C ASP A 325 -15.29 -13.15 -20.93
N TYR A 326 -14.77 -11.92 -20.82
CA TYR A 326 -13.57 -11.43 -21.50
C TYR A 326 -12.31 -11.39 -20.60
N LYS A 327 -12.41 -11.87 -19.35
CA LYS A 327 -11.28 -12.02 -18.41
C LYS A 327 -11.11 -13.48 -18.01
N TYR A 328 -9.86 -13.92 -18.02
CA TYR A 328 -9.47 -15.30 -17.76
C TYR A 328 -8.42 -15.36 -16.67
N TYR A 329 -8.61 -16.28 -15.73
CA TYR A 329 -7.76 -16.45 -14.56
C TYR A 329 -7.21 -17.89 -14.52
N ILE A 330 -5.89 -18.04 -14.46
CA ILE A 330 -5.21 -19.34 -14.48
C ILE A 330 -4.37 -19.47 -13.22
N SER A 331 -4.59 -20.55 -12.46
CA SER A 331 -3.86 -20.91 -11.26
C SER A 331 -2.64 -21.75 -11.65
N VAL A 332 -1.47 -21.12 -11.82
CA VAL A 332 -0.22 -21.79 -12.23
C VAL A 332 0.60 -22.18 -11.02
N TYR A 333 1.15 -23.41 -10.99
CA TYR A 333 2.09 -23.87 -9.98
C TYR A 333 3.44 -23.13 -10.07
N GLU A 334 4.02 -22.78 -8.93
CA GLU A 334 5.32 -22.12 -8.82
C GLU A 334 6.19 -22.86 -7.79
N PRO A 335 7.27 -23.56 -8.20
CA PRO A 335 8.12 -24.33 -7.29
C PRO A 335 8.91 -23.49 -6.27
N LYS A 336 9.12 -22.18 -6.50
CA LYS A 336 9.84 -21.26 -5.60
C LYS A 336 8.89 -20.27 -4.91
N VAL A 337 8.58 -20.55 -3.63
CA VAL A 337 7.80 -19.65 -2.77
C VAL A 337 8.44 -18.25 -2.71
N SER A 338 7.61 -17.24 -3.00
CA SER A 338 8.02 -15.84 -3.20
C SER A 338 6.92 -14.89 -2.69
N HIS A 339 7.19 -13.59 -2.52
CA HIS A 339 6.21 -12.67 -1.92
C HIS A 339 4.86 -12.64 -2.68
N TYR A 340 4.92 -12.82 -4.01
CA TYR A 340 3.78 -12.89 -4.92
C TYR A 340 3.24 -14.33 -5.13
N SER A 341 3.78 -15.31 -4.41
CA SER A 341 3.53 -16.76 -4.57
C SER A 341 3.71 -17.51 -3.24
N ARG A 342 3.05 -17.03 -2.16
CA ARG A 342 3.16 -17.62 -0.79
C ARG A 342 2.65 -19.06 -0.69
N LEU A 343 1.80 -19.46 -1.64
CA LEU A 343 1.13 -20.75 -1.67
C LEU A 343 1.67 -21.69 -2.77
N ALA A 344 2.90 -21.43 -3.27
CA ALA A 344 3.48 -22.13 -4.42
C ALA A 344 2.59 -22.05 -5.68
N ARG A 345 1.91 -20.91 -5.84
CA ARG A 345 0.86 -20.64 -6.82
C ARG A 345 0.88 -19.18 -7.25
N VAL A 346 0.69 -18.95 -8.54
CA VAL A 346 0.58 -17.61 -9.14
C VAL A 346 -0.71 -17.54 -9.95
N LEU A 347 -1.56 -16.56 -9.65
CA LEU A 347 -2.76 -16.29 -10.44
C LEU A 347 -2.41 -15.40 -11.65
N VAL A 348 -2.37 -16.00 -12.84
CA VAL A 348 -2.16 -15.30 -14.11
C VAL A 348 -3.50 -14.79 -14.62
N ASN A 349 -3.54 -13.54 -15.08
CA ASN A 349 -4.75 -12.87 -15.56
C ASN A 349 -4.56 -12.43 -17.02
N TYR A 350 -5.50 -12.82 -17.86
CA TYR A 350 -5.59 -12.40 -19.26
C TYR A 350 -6.90 -11.63 -19.53
N ASN A 351 -6.79 -10.50 -20.24
CA ASN A 351 -7.93 -9.69 -20.69
C ASN A 351 -7.95 -9.64 -22.22
N SER A 352 -8.93 -10.30 -22.83
CA SER A 352 -9.02 -10.40 -24.30
C SER A 352 -9.32 -9.07 -24.98
N LYS A 353 -10.10 -8.18 -24.34
CA LYS A 353 -10.47 -6.86 -24.90
C LYS A 353 -9.30 -5.89 -25.08
N THR A 354 -8.17 -6.14 -24.42
CA THR A 354 -6.95 -5.31 -24.54
C THR A 354 -5.71 -6.14 -24.91
N ASN A 355 -5.88 -7.44 -25.16
CA ASN A 355 -4.82 -8.46 -25.29
C ASN A 355 -3.66 -8.31 -24.26
N THR A 356 -3.98 -7.95 -23.01
CA THR A 356 -2.97 -7.71 -21.97
C THR A 356 -2.83 -8.89 -21.01
N TRP A 357 -1.58 -9.33 -20.81
CA TRP A 357 -1.21 -10.39 -19.87
C TRP A 357 -0.60 -9.84 -18.57
N HIS A 358 -1.26 -10.11 -17.45
CA HIS A 358 -0.81 -9.73 -16.11
C HIS A 358 -0.36 -10.96 -15.31
N CYS A 359 0.82 -10.83 -14.69
CA CYS A 359 1.33 -11.77 -13.68
C CYS A 359 1.80 -10.93 -12.49
N PRO A 360 1.46 -11.30 -11.24
CA PRO A 360 2.04 -10.70 -10.04
C PRO A 360 3.57 -10.64 -10.07
N CYS A 361 4.21 -11.64 -10.67
CA CYS A 361 5.66 -11.77 -10.81
C CYS A 361 6.35 -10.66 -11.64
N LEU A 362 5.70 -10.09 -12.68
CA LEU A 362 6.35 -9.20 -13.66
C LEU A 362 5.34 -8.28 -14.37
N LYS A 363 5.57 -6.96 -14.25
CA LYS A 363 4.71 -5.89 -14.82
C LYS A 363 4.52 -6.03 -16.36
N GLY A 364 3.43 -5.45 -16.86
CA GLY A 364 2.69 -5.88 -18.06
C GLY A 364 3.36 -5.87 -19.44
N ARG A 365 4.65 -5.51 -19.59
CA ARG A 365 5.37 -5.55 -20.89
C ARG A 365 6.41 -6.67 -21.04
N LYS A 366 6.96 -7.22 -19.95
CA LYS A 366 7.93 -8.34 -20.02
C LYS A 366 7.22 -9.70 -19.97
N SER A 367 7.69 -10.66 -20.76
CA SER A 367 7.25 -12.07 -20.71
C SER A 367 7.89 -12.79 -19.52
N CYS A 368 7.19 -13.75 -18.95
CA CYS A 368 7.66 -14.59 -17.83
C CYS A 368 7.16 -16.02 -18.01
N LEU A 369 7.68 -16.97 -17.24
CA LEU A 369 7.34 -18.38 -17.40
C LEU A 369 5.85 -18.65 -17.08
N HIS A 370 5.29 -17.99 -16.06
CA HIS A 370 3.85 -18.07 -15.76
C HIS A 370 2.97 -17.51 -16.88
N LYS A 371 3.38 -16.43 -17.55
CA LYS A 371 2.68 -15.94 -18.75
C LYS A 371 2.81 -16.90 -19.92
N SER A 372 3.91 -17.64 -20.04
CA SER A 372 4.05 -18.72 -21.05
C SER A 372 3.11 -19.90 -20.74
N ILE A 373 3.08 -20.37 -19.49
CA ILE A 373 2.20 -21.48 -19.07
C ILE A 373 0.73 -21.07 -19.12
N GLY A 374 0.38 -19.86 -18.68
CA GLY A 374 -0.98 -19.32 -18.79
C GLY A 374 -1.43 -19.12 -20.23
N LYS A 375 -0.51 -18.72 -21.13
CA LYS A 375 -0.75 -18.69 -22.58
C LYS A 375 -0.99 -20.09 -23.14
N TRP A 376 -0.17 -21.07 -22.80
CA TRP A 376 -0.32 -22.48 -23.23
C TRP A 376 -1.68 -23.05 -22.78
N CYS A 377 -2.04 -22.87 -21.51
CA CYS A 377 -3.35 -23.21 -20.98
C CYS A 377 -4.50 -22.53 -21.75
N LEU A 378 -4.45 -21.22 -21.99
CA LEU A 378 -5.49 -20.55 -22.77
C LEU A 378 -5.44 -20.84 -24.27
N PHE A 379 -4.31 -21.26 -24.84
CA PHE A 379 -4.21 -21.61 -26.25
C PHE A 379 -4.81 -23.01 -26.50
N GLN A 380 -4.52 -23.97 -25.61
CA GLN A 380 -5.20 -25.28 -25.57
C GLN A 380 -6.71 -25.11 -25.36
N MET A 381 -7.12 -24.37 -24.33
CA MET A 381 -8.53 -24.31 -23.91
C MET A 381 -9.38 -23.25 -24.65
N LYS A 382 -8.76 -22.18 -25.20
CA LYS A 382 -9.44 -21.02 -25.83
C LYS A 382 -8.59 -20.35 -26.94
N ARG A 383 -8.11 -21.16 -27.88
CA ARG A 383 -7.31 -20.78 -29.07
C ARG A 383 -7.73 -19.50 -29.82
N GLN A 384 -9.03 -19.19 -29.84
CA GLN A 384 -9.66 -18.04 -30.50
C GLN A 384 -9.27 -16.64 -29.98
N LEU A 385 -8.37 -16.52 -29.00
CA LEU A 385 -8.05 -15.27 -28.29
C LEU A 385 -6.76 -14.57 -28.77
N PHE A 386 -6.12 -15.05 -29.83
CA PHE A 386 -4.67 -14.89 -30.03
C PHE A 386 -4.22 -14.15 -31.32
N THR A 387 -4.67 -12.90 -31.53
CA THR A 387 -4.20 -12.00 -32.62
C THR A 387 -3.93 -10.56 -32.13
N THR A 388 -2.94 -9.84 -32.71
CA THR A 388 -2.50 -8.51 -32.21
C THR A 388 -1.57 -7.70 -33.13
N LEU A 389 -1.55 -6.36 -32.94
CA LEU A 389 -0.45 -5.33 -33.04
C LEU A 389 -0.94 -4.01 -33.74
N PRO A 390 -0.24 -2.84 -33.70
CA PRO A 390 0.83 -2.30 -32.81
C PRO A 390 0.50 -0.86 -32.22
N GLN A 391 1.49 0.04 -31.99
CA GLN A 391 1.40 1.42 -31.40
C GLN A 391 2.38 2.42 -32.14
N ALA A 392 2.68 3.70 -31.82
CA ALA A 392 2.47 4.62 -30.66
C ALA A 392 2.73 6.15 -30.99
N GLU A 393 2.61 7.06 -29.99
CA GLU A 393 3.35 8.36 -29.80
C GLU A 393 3.08 9.58 -30.76
N ALA A 394 3.44 10.87 -30.53
CA ALA A 394 3.77 11.75 -29.34
C ALA A 394 3.88 13.28 -29.73
N VAL A 395 4.54 14.15 -28.92
CA VAL A 395 5.06 15.55 -29.18
C VAL A 395 4.02 16.73 -29.11
N ARG A 396 4.23 18.00 -28.65
CA ARG A 396 5.24 18.76 -27.79
C ARG A 396 4.65 20.11 -27.26
N GLU A 397 5.41 20.93 -26.50
CA GLU A 397 5.21 22.38 -26.19
C GLU A 397 6.32 23.26 -26.86
N PRO A 398 6.09 24.55 -27.18
CA PRO A 398 6.44 25.72 -26.32
C PRO A 398 5.36 26.86 -26.42
N SER A 399 5.50 28.16 -26.06
CA SER A 399 6.49 29.08 -25.41
C SER A 399 5.71 30.03 -24.44
N GLN A 400 5.99 31.27 -23.99
CA GLN A 400 7.08 32.31 -23.88
C GLN A 400 6.66 33.20 -22.63
N HIS A 401 7.22 34.33 -22.14
CA HIS A 401 8.32 35.29 -22.44
C HIS A 401 8.74 35.98 -21.10
N GLU A 402 9.44 37.13 -21.14
CA GLU A 402 10.10 37.89 -20.03
C GLU A 402 9.18 38.98 -19.37
N ASP A 403 9.52 39.91 -18.45
CA ASP A 403 10.80 40.59 -18.05
C ASP A 403 10.86 41.12 -16.56
N VAL A 404 11.39 42.33 -16.26
CA VAL A 404 11.83 42.85 -14.93
C VAL A 404 11.36 44.34 -14.67
N MET A 405 11.80 45.25 -13.75
CA MET A 405 13.03 45.56 -12.97
C MET A 405 12.81 46.36 -11.63
N MET A 406 13.57 45.97 -10.59
CA MET A 406 14.25 46.76 -9.52
C MET A 406 13.51 47.81 -8.62
N SER A 407 14.28 48.52 -7.76
CA SER A 407 13.98 48.69 -6.32
C SER A 407 14.68 49.89 -5.62
N GLY A 408 14.25 50.24 -4.39
CA GLY A 408 14.93 51.15 -3.46
C GLY A 408 14.83 50.69 -1.99
N GLN A 409 15.66 51.21 -1.08
CA GLN A 409 15.95 50.60 0.23
C GLN A 409 16.03 51.61 1.39
N GLN A 410 15.55 51.25 2.58
CA GLN A 410 15.91 51.91 3.85
C GLN A 410 15.79 50.92 5.04
N TRP A 411 16.66 51.08 6.06
CA TRP A 411 16.75 50.31 7.32
C TRP A 411 17.11 48.81 7.19
N GLU A 412 17.90 48.29 8.14
CA GLU A 412 18.46 46.93 8.09
C GLU A 412 17.63 45.91 8.90
N TYR A 413 16.43 45.57 8.39
CA TYR A 413 15.71 44.33 8.69
C TYR A 413 15.80 43.37 7.49
N PRO A 414 15.86 42.04 7.63
CA PRO A 414 16.09 41.28 8.88
C PRO A 414 17.48 41.53 9.51
N PRO A 415 17.68 41.13 10.78
CA PRO A 415 18.95 41.29 11.49
C PRO A 415 20.08 40.41 10.93
N LYS A 416 21.30 40.65 11.42
CA LYS A 416 22.51 39.90 11.05
C LYS A 416 23.24 39.36 12.28
N GLY A 417 24.18 38.44 12.07
CA GLY A 417 25.00 37.86 13.13
C GLY A 417 24.15 37.12 14.18
N GLU A 418 24.37 37.44 15.46
CA GLU A 418 23.69 36.73 16.55
C GLU A 418 22.19 37.00 16.61
N GLY A 419 21.73 38.21 16.28
CA GLY A 419 20.29 38.52 16.23
C GLY A 419 19.55 37.69 15.19
N LEU A 420 20.22 37.30 14.09
CA LEU A 420 19.66 36.37 13.11
C LEU A 420 19.56 34.94 13.66
N LYS A 421 20.55 34.47 14.44
CA LYS A 421 20.47 33.16 15.10
C LYS A 421 19.31 33.12 16.10
N GLN A 422 19.22 34.14 16.95
CA GLN A 422 18.16 34.28 17.95
C GLN A 422 16.76 34.30 17.33
N MET A 423 16.58 35.06 16.25
CA MET A 423 15.32 35.10 15.48
C MET A 423 14.97 33.73 14.87
N VAL A 424 15.94 33.03 14.26
CA VAL A 424 15.75 31.69 13.67
C VAL A 424 15.44 30.64 14.74
N GLN A 425 16.13 30.68 15.88
CA GLN A 425 15.86 29.81 17.03
C GLN A 425 14.47 30.06 17.60
N TYR A 426 14.05 31.32 17.77
CA TYR A 426 12.71 31.63 18.23
C TYR A 426 11.65 31.05 17.28
N ILE A 427 11.79 31.32 15.98
CA ILE A 427 10.86 30.82 14.93
C ILE A 427 10.85 29.28 14.90
N TYR A 428 12.00 28.62 14.98
CA TYR A 428 12.09 27.15 14.96
C TYR A 428 11.36 26.51 16.16
N HIS A 429 11.53 27.03 17.38
CA HIS A 429 10.96 26.41 18.59
C HIS A 429 9.50 26.81 18.85
N ASN A 430 9.10 28.05 18.53
CA ASN A 430 7.84 28.62 18.99
C ASN A 430 6.77 28.74 17.88
N LYS A 431 7.16 28.76 16.59
CA LYS A 431 6.23 28.92 15.45
C LYS A 431 6.16 27.65 14.58
N LYS A 432 6.18 26.47 15.22
CA LYS A 432 5.96 25.18 14.56
C LYS A 432 4.51 25.05 14.07
N LEU A 433 4.35 24.45 12.89
CA LEU A 433 3.07 24.05 12.31
C LEU A 433 2.76 22.60 12.73
N PRO A 434 1.52 22.20 13.05
CA PRO A 434 1.18 20.81 13.39
C PRO A 434 1.38 19.83 12.21
N GLU A 435 1.33 18.51 12.48
CA GLU A 435 1.34 17.49 11.41
C GLU A 435 -0.02 17.46 10.65
N THR A 436 -1.12 17.73 11.36
CA THR A 436 -2.53 17.57 10.92
C THR A 436 -3.05 18.70 10.02
N LEU A 437 -2.18 19.53 9.44
CA LEU A 437 -2.57 20.67 8.58
C LEU A 437 -3.52 20.27 7.44
N SER A 438 -3.37 19.07 6.88
CA SER A 438 -4.21 18.56 5.80
C SER A 438 -5.63 18.15 6.23
N ASP A 439 -5.87 18.00 7.53
CA ASP A 439 -7.20 17.78 8.11
C ASP A 439 -7.86 19.10 8.53
N VAL A 440 -7.06 20.17 8.74
CA VAL A 440 -7.52 21.54 9.08
C VAL A 440 -7.82 22.35 7.82
N PHE A 441 -6.90 22.37 6.85
CA PHE A 441 -7.01 23.15 5.62
C PHE A 441 -7.38 22.23 4.45
N THR A 442 -8.69 21.99 4.29
CA THR A 442 -9.24 21.14 3.20
C THR A 442 -9.44 21.89 1.89
N GLU A 443 -9.42 23.22 1.91
CA GLU A 443 -9.51 24.12 0.76
C GLU A 443 -8.60 25.35 0.97
N ASP A 444 -8.46 26.18 -0.06
CA ASP A 444 -7.62 27.38 -0.02
C ASP A 444 -8.36 28.55 0.67
N VAL A 445 -7.61 29.44 1.32
CA VAL A 445 -8.17 30.67 1.91
C VAL A 445 -8.69 31.57 0.78
N LYS A 446 -9.77 32.34 0.98
CA LYS A 446 -10.23 33.33 -0.02
C LYS A 446 -9.46 34.64 0.10
N GLU A 447 -9.29 35.38 -1.00
CA GLU A 447 -8.59 36.68 -1.00
C GLU A 447 -9.23 37.71 -0.05
N GLU A 448 -10.55 37.66 0.11
CA GLU A 448 -11.35 38.45 1.05
C GLU A 448 -11.09 38.12 2.53
N ASP A 449 -10.71 36.87 2.84
CA ASP A 449 -10.48 36.39 4.22
C ASP A 449 -9.01 36.60 4.68
N ILE A 450 -8.08 36.85 3.74
CA ILE A 450 -6.68 37.17 4.05
C ILE A 450 -6.64 38.53 4.78
N PRO A 451 -5.95 38.69 5.93
CA PRO A 451 -5.80 39.99 6.58
C PRO A 451 -5.03 41.01 5.72
N LYS A 452 -5.37 42.30 5.83
CA LYS A 452 -4.64 43.39 5.13
C LYS A 452 -3.36 43.80 5.86
N HIS A 453 -3.35 43.66 7.18
CA HIS A 453 -2.24 43.93 8.07
C HIS A 453 -1.89 42.61 8.79
N LEU A 454 -0.64 42.18 8.63
CA LEU A 454 -0.08 40.94 9.16
C LEU A 454 0.88 41.34 10.28
N ILE A 455 0.34 41.34 11.50
CA ILE A 455 1.00 41.77 12.75
C ILE A 455 1.22 40.51 13.60
N PRO A 456 2.39 40.32 14.24
CA PRO A 456 2.63 39.15 15.09
C PRO A 456 1.67 39.13 16.29
N GLU A 457 1.25 37.93 16.70
CA GLU A 457 0.37 37.71 17.86
C GLU A 457 1.08 37.88 19.22
N GLU A 458 2.41 37.98 19.23
CA GLU A 458 3.21 38.19 20.43
C GLU A 458 2.95 39.57 21.08
N GLU A 459 2.55 39.58 22.36
CA GLU A 459 2.43 40.82 23.17
C GLU A 459 3.63 41.06 24.10
N PHE A 460 4.42 40.01 24.40
CA PHE A 460 5.49 40.00 25.40
C PHE A 460 6.79 39.37 24.88
N CYS A 461 7.92 39.82 25.42
CA CYS A 461 9.25 39.31 25.06
C CYS A 461 9.54 37.93 25.71
N SER A 462 9.64 36.90 24.87
CA SER A 462 9.95 35.51 25.25
C SER A 462 11.39 35.24 25.72
N GLN A 463 12.25 36.26 25.78
CA GLN A 463 13.63 36.16 26.31
C GLN A 463 13.82 36.88 27.65
N CYS A 464 12.91 37.78 28.02
CA CYS A 464 13.00 38.51 29.28
C CYS A 464 12.38 37.69 30.42
N PRO A 465 12.97 37.69 31.63
CA PRO A 465 12.31 37.10 32.80
C PRO A 465 11.12 37.98 33.22
N GLY A 466 9.91 37.49 32.96
CA GLY A 466 8.65 38.19 33.28
C GLY A 466 8.00 38.90 32.08
N PRO A 467 6.78 39.46 32.27
CA PRO A 467 5.96 40.00 31.19
C PRO A 467 6.44 41.38 30.71
N VAL A 468 7.56 41.41 29.99
CA VAL A 468 8.07 42.62 29.32
C VAL A 468 7.31 42.82 28.02
N HIS A 469 6.45 43.85 27.96
CA HIS A 469 5.70 44.21 26.76
C HIS A 469 6.62 44.55 25.57
N LEU A 470 6.13 44.25 24.36
CA LEU A 470 6.80 44.62 23.11
C LEU A 470 6.55 46.08 22.70
N SER A 471 7.34 46.54 21.74
CA SER A 471 7.22 47.88 21.14
C SER A 471 5.90 48.07 20.38
N ALA A 472 5.63 49.29 19.89
CA ALA A 472 4.67 49.44 18.80
C ALA A 472 5.15 48.64 17.55
N PRO A 473 4.24 48.04 16.76
CA PRO A 473 4.63 47.26 15.58
C PRO A 473 5.17 48.20 14.49
N ILE A 474 6.24 47.78 13.82
CA ILE A 474 6.94 48.52 12.77
C ILE A 474 6.67 47.85 11.41
N LEU A 475 6.31 48.64 10.41
CA LEU A 475 5.96 48.19 9.07
C LEU A 475 7.21 47.88 8.22
N ILE A 476 7.38 46.61 7.81
CA ILE A 476 8.51 46.15 6.97
C ILE A 476 8.14 46.26 5.49
N THR A 477 7.06 45.58 5.10
CA THR A 477 6.66 45.39 3.70
C THR A 477 5.28 45.95 3.50
N ARG A 478 5.09 46.84 2.52
CA ARG A 478 3.76 47.39 2.16
C ARG A 478 3.01 46.56 1.12
N ASN A 479 3.75 45.90 0.24
CA ASN A 479 3.25 45.16 -0.93
C ASN A 479 3.69 43.68 -0.89
N ALA A 480 3.52 43.01 0.25
CA ALA A 480 3.80 41.58 0.33
C ALA A 480 2.83 40.79 -0.56
N LYS A 481 3.34 39.69 -1.12
CA LYS A 481 2.66 38.82 -2.08
C LYS A 481 2.24 37.53 -1.39
N VAL A 482 0.98 37.14 -1.52
CA VAL A 482 0.50 35.81 -1.09
C VAL A 482 0.30 34.95 -2.31
N ALA A 483 1.13 33.92 -2.47
CA ALA A 483 0.95 32.89 -3.49
C ALA A 483 -0.08 31.87 -3.01
N MET A 484 -1.08 31.60 -3.84
CA MET A 484 -2.22 30.72 -3.56
C MET A 484 -2.24 29.58 -4.58
N LEU A 485 -3.26 28.71 -4.57
CA LEU A 485 -3.49 27.78 -5.68
C LEU A 485 -4.18 28.48 -6.87
N THR A 486 -4.95 29.54 -6.60
CA THR A 486 -5.77 30.27 -7.57
C THR A 486 -5.04 31.42 -8.28
N GLY A 487 -4.03 32.03 -7.65
CA GLY A 487 -3.35 33.22 -8.14
C GLY A 487 -2.31 33.78 -7.16
N VAL A 488 -1.95 35.05 -7.33
CA VAL A 488 -1.06 35.78 -6.42
C VAL A 488 -1.72 37.08 -6.00
N VAL A 489 -2.02 37.19 -4.71
CA VAL A 489 -2.61 38.38 -4.07
C VAL A 489 -1.49 39.33 -3.66
N THR A 490 -1.72 40.64 -3.68
CA THR A 490 -0.72 41.67 -3.34
C THR A 490 -1.26 42.71 -2.34
N GLY A 491 -0.47 43.74 -2.01
CA GLY A 491 -0.89 44.85 -1.14
C GLY A 491 -1.06 44.49 0.34
N ARG A 492 -0.41 43.41 0.81
CA ARG A 492 -0.46 42.98 2.21
C ARG A 492 0.70 43.58 3.01
N HIS A 493 0.40 44.04 4.22
CA HIS A 493 1.32 44.81 5.06
C HIS A 493 1.93 43.93 6.15
N CYS A 494 3.23 43.63 6.11
CA CYS A 494 3.93 42.81 7.11
C CYS A 494 4.61 43.68 8.16
N TRP A 495 4.43 43.35 9.44
CA TRP A 495 4.95 44.11 10.59
C TRP A 495 5.82 43.24 11.51
N PHE A 496 6.66 43.89 12.33
CA PHE A 496 7.44 43.26 13.39
C PHE A 496 7.55 44.12 14.65
N TYR A 497 7.92 43.51 15.77
CA TYR A 497 8.28 44.21 17.01
C TYR A 497 9.80 44.31 17.16
N CYS A 498 10.32 45.50 17.51
CA CYS A 498 11.74 45.66 17.79
C CYS A 498 12.08 45.14 19.20
N GLY A 499 13.31 44.66 19.37
CA GLY A 499 13.71 43.77 20.46
C GLY A 499 14.24 42.46 19.87
N MET A 500 13.44 41.40 19.91
CA MET A 500 13.81 40.06 19.41
C MET A 500 13.38 39.76 17.95
N PHE A 501 12.96 40.79 17.21
CA PHE A 501 12.52 40.67 15.81
C PHE A 501 11.34 39.70 15.58
N TYR A 502 10.33 39.74 16.47
CA TYR A 502 9.07 39.01 16.30
C TYR A 502 8.37 39.45 15.02
N ARG A 503 8.27 38.55 14.04
CA ARG A 503 7.59 38.77 12.76
C ARG A 503 6.33 37.92 12.67
N TYR A 504 5.38 38.36 11.84
CA TYR A 504 4.19 37.56 11.52
C TYR A 504 4.58 36.16 11.03
N GLN A 505 4.11 35.11 11.69
CA GLN A 505 4.38 33.70 11.31
C GLN A 505 3.15 32.81 11.55
N ASP A 506 1.99 33.43 11.66
CA ASP A 506 0.84 32.90 12.39
C ASP A 506 -0.07 32.11 11.45
N TRP A 507 0.04 30.79 11.57
CA TRP A 507 -0.47 29.84 10.57
C TRP A 507 -1.97 29.59 10.65
N MET A 508 -2.62 29.99 11.75
CA MET A 508 -4.06 29.84 11.97
C MET A 508 -4.88 30.57 10.90
N HIS A 509 -4.38 31.69 10.36
CA HIS A 509 -4.96 32.40 9.22
C HIS A 509 -4.76 31.70 7.86
N GLY A 510 -4.24 30.46 7.85
CA GLY A 510 -3.95 29.69 6.63
C GLY A 510 -2.77 30.22 5.82
N LEU A 511 -1.93 31.08 6.41
CA LEU A 511 -0.77 31.71 5.76
C LEU A 511 0.55 31.18 6.30
N HIS A 512 1.53 31.04 5.42
CA HIS A 512 2.91 30.70 5.74
C HIS A 512 3.84 31.81 5.24
N ASN A 513 4.38 32.62 6.16
CA ASN A 513 5.39 33.63 5.82
C ASN A 513 6.76 32.97 5.58
N PHE A 514 7.42 33.34 4.48
CA PHE A 514 8.78 32.94 4.14
C PHE A 514 9.80 34.04 4.43
N ASN A 515 9.67 35.21 3.78
CA ASN A 515 10.68 36.27 3.78
C ASN A 515 10.09 37.69 3.95
N ASP A 516 8.89 37.82 4.53
CA ASP A 516 8.14 39.06 4.73
C ASP A 516 7.70 39.78 3.44
N GLN A 517 8.15 39.33 2.26
CA GLN A 517 7.76 39.81 0.94
C GLN A 517 6.92 38.78 0.17
N LEU A 518 7.13 37.50 0.46
CA LEU A 518 6.41 36.35 -0.05
C LEU A 518 5.85 35.52 1.11
N LEU A 519 4.55 35.26 1.04
CA LEU A 519 3.84 34.27 1.82
C LEU A 519 3.23 33.24 0.85
N LEU A 520 3.09 31.99 1.29
CA LEU A 520 2.32 30.97 0.60
C LEU A 520 1.09 30.65 1.45
N THR A 521 -0.05 30.26 0.86
CA THR A 521 -1.11 29.65 1.66
C THR A 521 -0.68 28.26 2.12
N VAL A 522 -1.10 27.86 3.32
CA VAL A 522 -0.84 26.53 3.88
C VAL A 522 -1.40 25.43 2.96
N PHE A 523 -2.55 25.70 2.33
CA PHE A 523 -3.16 24.82 1.32
C PHE A 523 -2.28 24.67 0.07
N LEU A 524 -1.72 25.77 -0.46
CA LEU A 524 -0.74 25.69 -1.56
C LEU A 524 0.49 24.85 -1.15
N CYS A 525 1.01 25.04 0.07
CA CYS A 525 2.13 24.23 0.56
C CYS A 525 1.79 22.73 0.65
N ILE A 526 0.59 22.37 1.11
CA ILE A 526 0.07 20.99 1.09
C ILE A 526 -0.06 20.47 -0.35
N PHE A 527 -0.53 21.28 -1.29
CA PHE A 527 -0.61 20.92 -2.71
C PHE A 527 0.77 20.67 -3.34
N ILE A 528 1.77 21.48 -2.99
CA ILE A 528 3.17 21.26 -3.41
C ILE A 528 3.72 19.96 -2.81
N ARG A 529 3.50 19.71 -1.51
CA ARG A 529 3.87 18.46 -0.81
C ARG A 529 3.33 17.22 -1.53
N ASN A 530 2.03 17.23 -1.85
CA ASN A 530 1.37 16.15 -2.58
C ASN A 530 1.91 16.00 -4.02
N SER A 531 2.22 17.12 -4.68
CA SER A 531 2.80 17.13 -6.02
C SER A 531 4.23 16.55 -6.05
N VAL A 532 5.03 16.80 -5.01
CA VAL A 532 6.37 16.21 -4.85
C VAL A 532 6.29 14.70 -4.68
N GLN A 533 5.32 14.17 -3.92
CA GLN A 533 5.08 12.73 -3.84
C GLN A 533 4.57 12.13 -5.15
N ALA A 534 3.84 12.91 -5.95
CA ALA A 534 3.51 12.57 -7.33
C ALA A 534 4.68 12.72 -8.33
N HIS A 535 5.91 12.99 -7.85
CA HIS A 535 7.15 13.15 -8.62
C HIS A 535 7.25 14.43 -9.49
N VAL A 536 6.43 15.44 -9.18
CA VAL A 536 6.47 16.75 -9.83
C VAL A 536 7.38 17.69 -9.02
N SER A 537 8.38 18.30 -9.66
CA SER A 537 9.25 19.26 -8.99
C SER A 537 8.50 20.56 -8.63
N VAL A 538 8.91 21.22 -7.56
CA VAL A 538 8.25 22.44 -7.05
C VAL A 538 8.22 23.56 -8.10
N GLY A 539 9.30 23.75 -8.87
CA GLY A 539 9.31 24.68 -10.00
C GLY A 539 8.36 24.28 -11.15
N ARG A 540 8.11 22.97 -11.36
CA ARG A 540 7.10 22.52 -12.33
C ARG A 540 5.68 22.75 -11.83
N VAL A 541 5.43 22.62 -10.52
CA VAL A 541 4.16 23.06 -9.90
C VAL A 541 3.95 24.56 -10.14
N ARG A 542 4.94 25.38 -9.79
CA ARG A 542 4.94 26.83 -10.00
C ARG A 542 4.64 27.22 -11.46
N SER A 543 5.31 26.56 -12.42
CA SER A 543 5.10 26.78 -13.85
C SER A 543 3.66 26.44 -14.30
N ILE A 544 3.05 25.38 -13.73
CA ILE A 544 1.64 25.04 -13.99
C ILE A 544 0.71 26.11 -13.41
N LEU A 545 0.96 26.58 -12.18
CA LEU A 545 0.12 27.61 -11.53
C LEU A 545 0.16 28.95 -12.28
N GLN A 546 1.35 29.40 -12.70
CA GLN A 546 1.53 30.59 -13.54
C GLN A 546 0.85 30.43 -14.91
N LYS A 547 0.98 29.27 -15.57
CA LYS A 547 0.29 28.98 -16.85
C LYS A 547 -1.24 28.88 -16.73
N THR A 548 -1.77 28.53 -15.56
CA THR A 548 -3.21 28.31 -15.34
C THR A 548 -3.95 29.56 -14.86
N SER A 549 -3.30 30.36 -14.01
CA SER A 549 -3.86 31.62 -13.48
C SER A 549 -3.62 32.82 -14.40
N HIS A 550 -2.65 32.73 -15.32
CA HIS A 550 -2.10 33.84 -16.10
C HIS A 550 -1.45 34.96 -15.26
N VAL A 551 -1.20 34.72 -13.96
CA VAL A 551 -0.55 35.66 -13.04
C VAL A 551 0.92 35.26 -12.83
N PRO A 552 1.89 36.21 -12.79
CA PRO A 552 3.29 35.89 -12.51
C PRO A 552 3.50 35.43 -11.06
N TYR A 553 3.90 34.16 -10.89
CA TYR A 553 4.35 33.62 -9.61
C TYR A 553 5.79 34.05 -9.30
N PRO A 554 6.27 33.90 -8.04
CA PRO A 554 7.66 34.15 -7.66
C PRO A 554 8.69 33.36 -8.50
N LYS A 555 9.98 33.65 -8.33
CA LYS A 555 11.04 32.94 -9.08
C LYS A 555 11.17 31.49 -8.60
N ASP A 556 11.58 30.57 -9.47
CA ASP A 556 11.67 29.13 -9.17
C ASP A 556 12.47 28.80 -7.90
N SER A 557 13.61 29.47 -7.69
CA SER A 557 14.43 29.31 -6.49
C SER A 557 13.73 29.82 -5.23
N GLU A 558 13.14 31.02 -5.28
CA GLU A 558 12.43 31.65 -4.16
C GLU A 558 11.21 30.82 -3.73
N PHE A 559 10.40 30.40 -4.70
CA PHE A 559 9.22 29.56 -4.48
C PHE A 559 9.59 28.17 -3.91
N PHE A 560 10.71 27.60 -4.35
CA PHE A 560 11.23 26.34 -3.79
C PHE A 560 11.74 26.51 -2.36
N HIS A 561 12.49 27.57 -2.07
CA HIS A 561 12.98 27.84 -0.71
C HIS A 561 11.84 28.18 0.27
N ALA A 562 10.80 28.89 -0.18
CA ALA A 562 9.59 29.12 0.61
C ALA A 562 8.87 27.81 1.00
N TYR A 563 8.76 26.86 0.07
CA TYR A 563 8.24 25.53 0.38
C TYR A 563 9.16 24.72 1.33
N LEU A 564 10.49 24.82 1.19
CA LEU A 564 11.41 24.16 2.13
C LEU A 564 11.36 24.77 3.55
N HIS A 565 11.13 26.08 3.65
CA HIS A 565 10.91 26.80 4.91
C HIS A 565 9.62 26.29 5.60
N PHE A 566 8.54 26.09 4.84
CA PHE A 566 7.32 25.44 5.32
C PHE A 566 7.56 24.01 5.82
N GLU A 567 8.33 23.20 5.09
CA GLU A 567 8.66 21.84 5.52
C GLU A 567 9.60 21.81 6.74
N ALA A 568 10.36 22.88 7.02
CA ALA A 568 11.23 23.00 8.21
C ALA A 568 10.46 23.44 9.47
N LEU A 569 9.37 24.20 9.28
CA LEU A 569 8.45 24.57 10.36
C LEU A 569 7.32 23.55 10.57
N THR A 570 7.07 22.62 9.64
CA THR A 570 6.16 21.49 9.91
C THR A 570 6.73 20.59 11.01
N HIS A 571 5.89 20.27 12.01
CA HIS A 571 6.18 19.29 13.04
C HIS A 571 6.04 17.86 12.46
N HIS A 572 7.09 17.43 11.79
CA HIS A 572 7.30 16.05 11.36
C HIS A 572 7.96 15.25 12.50
N ASP A 573 7.40 14.11 12.89
CA ASP A 573 7.94 13.32 14.02
C ASP A 573 9.29 12.65 13.70
N TYR A 574 9.51 12.34 12.41
CA TYR A 574 10.58 11.54 11.84
C TYR A 574 10.82 10.18 12.56
N ASN A 575 9.79 9.59 13.15
CA ASN A 575 9.89 8.38 13.99
C ASN A 575 10.29 7.10 13.23
N PHE A 576 10.11 7.06 11.90
CA PHE A 576 10.69 6.07 10.99
C PHE A 576 10.46 4.60 11.47
N SER A 577 9.18 4.29 11.76
CA SER A 577 8.75 3.02 12.37
C SER A 577 7.48 2.50 11.69
N CYS A 578 7.31 1.18 11.59
CA CYS A 578 6.20 0.55 10.87
C CYS A 578 5.16 -0.02 11.81
N LEU A 579 3.87 0.29 11.60
CA LEU A 579 2.76 -0.27 12.40
C LEU A 579 2.70 -1.82 12.43
N LYS A 580 3.31 -2.53 11.46
CA LYS A 580 3.38 -4.00 11.49
C LYS A 580 4.60 -4.57 12.22
N CYS A 581 5.76 -3.93 12.09
CA CYS A 581 7.04 -4.45 12.57
C CYS A 581 7.51 -3.81 13.88
N GLY A 582 7.01 -2.61 14.20
CA GLY A 582 7.33 -1.87 15.42
C GLY A 582 8.49 -0.90 15.24
N HIS A 583 9.16 -0.60 16.35
CA HIS A 583 10.41 0.16 16.43
C HIS A 583 11.64 -0.72 16.14
N HIS A 584 11.53 -2.04 16.38
CA HIS A 584 12.63 -3.00 16.26
C HIS A 584 12.22 -4.13 15.29
N PRO A 585 12.45 -3.97 13.97
CA PRO A 585 12.12 -4.99 12.98
C PRO A 585 13.16 -6.12 13.00
N PRO A 586 12.77 -7.39 13.25
CA PRO A 586 13.71 -8.52 13.31
C PRO A 586 14.31 -8.88 11.95
N VAL A 587 13.68 -8.45 10.85
CA VAL A 587 14.14 -8.63 9.47
C VAL A 587 14.19 -7.27 8.80
N VAL A 588 15.31 -6.98 8.15
CA VAL A 588 15.53 -5.75 7.37
C VAL A 588 16.16 -6.05 6.00
N VAL A 589 15.96 -5.12 5.07
CA VAL A 589 16.62 -5.05 3.77
C VAL A 589 17.46 -3.77 3.72
N MET A 590 18.66 -3.88 3.17
CA MET A 590 19.67 -2.82 3.08
C MET A 590 20.12 -2.66 1.63
N ASP A 591 20.14 -1.42 1.15
CA ASP A 591 20.46 -1.09 -0.25
C ASP A 591 20.92 0.38 -0.35
N LEU A 592 21.56 0.73 -1.46
CA LEU A 592 22.19 2.03 -1.74
C LEU A 592 21.66 2.65 -3.03
N HIS A 593 21.08 3.85 -2.94
CA HIS A 593 20.73 4.56 -4.17
C HIS A 593 21.94 5.31 -4.74
N ARG A 594 22.66 4.65 -5.66
CA ARG A 594 23.83 5.19 -6.41
C ARG A 594 23.49 6.34 -7.39
N LYS A 595 22.28 6.91 -7.34
CA LYS A 595 21.77 7.98 -8.23
C LYS A 595 20.80 8.87 -7.44
N GLY A 596 20.49 10.09 -7.90
CA GLY A 596 19.72 11.02 -7.09
C GLY A 596 20.59 11.52 -5.94
N VAL A 597 21.71 12.14 -6.30
CA VAL A 597 22.91 12.37 -5.47
C VAL A 597 23.36 13.82 -5.61
N PHE A 598 23.96 14.38 -4.55
CA PHE A 598 24.56 15.71 -4.63
C PHE A 598 26.00 15.62 -5.18
N SER A 599 26.43 16.67 -5.87
CA SER A 599 27.81 16.85 -6.32
C SER A 599 28.58 17.70 -5.30
N MET A 600 29.80 17.30 -4.96
CA MET A 600 30.70 18.02 -4.06
C MET A 600 32.14 17.53 -4.26
N PRO A 601 33.09 18.37 -4.71
CA PRO A 601 34.50 17.99 -4.87
C PRO A 601 35.11 17.38 -3.61
N VAL A 602 35.97 16.37 -3.76
CA VAL A 602 36.73 15.79 -2.63
C VAL A 602 37.60 16.83 -1.94
N SER A 603 38.10 17.83 -2.69
CA SER A 603 38.89 18.95 -2.17
C SER A 603 38.18 19.87 -1.18
N ASP A 604 36.85 19.77 -1.08
CA ASP A 604 36.05 20.65 -0.23
C ASP A 604 35.67 20.00 1.11
N ILE A 605 36.09 18.74 1.33
CA ILE A 605 35.95 17.98 2.59
C ILE A 605 37.24 18.15 3.41
N SER A 606 37.13 18.53 4.68
CA SER A 606 38.26 18.49 5.62
C SER A 606 38.52 17.07 6.13
N GLU A 607 39.80 16.74 6.31
CA GLU A 607 40.19 15.60 7.15
C GLU A 607 39.81 15.88 8.62
N PRO A 608 39.47 14.86 9.41
CA PRO A 608 39.06 15.06 10.80
C PRO A 608 40.26 15.28 11.73
N HIS A 609 39.99 15.81 12.93
CA HIS A 609 40.99 15.89 14.00
C HIS A 609 41.47 14.50 14.46
N GLU A 610 42.73 14.39 14.88
CA GLU A 610 43.39 13.10 15.18
C GLU A 610 42.71 12.28 16.29
N THR A 611 42.04 12.95 17.24
CA THR A 611 41.30 12.32 18.34
C THR A 611 39.85 11.97 17.99
N TYR A 612 39.42 12.12 16.73
CA TYR A 612 38.03 11.89 16.34
C TYR A 612 37.65 10.40 16.39
N ASN A 613 36.79 10.03 17.35
CA ASN A 613 36.35 8.65 17.57
C ASN A 613 35.33 8.13 16.52
N GLY A 614 34.80 9.02 15.66
CA GLY A 614 33.76 8.66 14.69
C GLY A 614 32.32 8.76 15.22
N GLU A 615 32.06 9.48 16.31
CA GLU A 615 30.72 9.72 16.86
C GLU A 615 30.18 11.12 16.49
N VAL A 616 28.90 11.20 16.09
CA VAL A 616 28.23 12.43 15.66
C VAL A 616 26.85 12.58 16.32
N ASN A 617 26.41 13.80 16.59
CA ASN A 617 25.05 14.04 17.12
C ASN A 617 24.01 14.07 15.98
N SER A 618 23.14 13.07 15.96
CA SER A 618 22.08 12.91 14.96
C SER A 618 20.95 13.94 15.11
N GLU A 619 20.67 14.45 16.32
CA GLU A 619 19.60 15.44 16.49
C GLU A 619 20.08 16.84 16.10
N ASP A 620 21.16 17.32 16.71
CA ASP A 620 21.75 18.64 16.41
C ASP A 620 22.00 18.85 14.90
N PHE A 621 22.67 17.92 14.21
CA PHE A 621 22.92 18.02 12.78
C PHE A 621 21.62 18.18 11.95
N TRP A 622 20.58 17.39 12.25
CA TRP A 622 19.32 17.41 11.49
C TRP A 622 18.36 18.54 11.90
N GLU A 623 18.51 19.11 13.10
CA GLU A 623 17.84 20.32 13.55
C GLU A 623 18.53 21.57 12.97
N THR A 624 19.86 21.61 12.96
CA THR A 624 20.66 22.65 12.28
C THR A 624 20.41 22.66 10.77
N LEU A 625 20.30 21.50 10.11
CA LEU A 625 19.81 21.41 8.72
C LEU A 625 18.42 22.04 8.51
N SER A 626 17.58 22.06 9.54
CA SER A 626 16.23 22.66 9.48
C SER A 626 16.29 24.17 9.76
N MET A 627 17.11 24.61 10.71
CA MET A 627 17.41 26.03 10.96
C MET A 627 18.08 26.71 9.75
N GLU A 628 18.94 26.00 9.01
CA GLU A 628 19.54 26.46 7.75
C GLU A 628 18.47 26.79 6.68
N ARG A 629 17.36 26.03 6.64
CA ARG A 629 16.23 26.28 5.73
C ARG A 629 15.36 27.46 6.17
N ILE A 630 15.22 27.69 7.47
CA ILE A 630 14.51 28.85 8.03
C ILE A 630 15.31 30.12 7.79
N ALA A 631 16.59 30.12 8.15
CA ALA A 631 17.52 31.22 7.90
C ALA A 631 17.60 31.63 6.42
N ALA A 632 17.39 30.70 5.48
CA ALA A 632 17.34 31.00 4.04
C ALA A 632 16.22 31.96 3.63
N GLY A 633 15.16 32.13 4.44
CA GLY A 633 14.13 33.16 4.24
C GLY A 633 14.48 34.54 4.82
N LEU A 634 15.59 34.66 5.55
CA LEU A 634 15.96 35.82 6.35
C LEU A 634 17.33 36.40 5.99
N LEU A 635 17.85 36.11 4.79
CA LEU A 635 19.16 36.57 4.32
C LEU A 635 19.01 37.52 3.12
N LYS A 636 19.80 38.59 3.10
CA LYS A 636 19.90 39.48 1.92
C LYS A 636 21.02 39.02 1.00
N THR A 637 21.04 39.57 -0.21
CA THR A 637 22.07 39.29 -1.22
C THR A 637 23.48 39.61 -0.68
N GLY A 638 24.26 38.56 -0.38
CA GLY A 638 25.62 38.67 0.13
C GLY A 638 25.81 38.26 1.60
N ASP A 639 24.72 38.11 2.37
CA ASP A 639 24.79 37.68 3.77
C ASP A 639 25.19 36.20 3.92
N ARG A 640 25.84 35.86 5.04
CA ARG A 640 26.20 34.47 5.38
C ARG A 640 25.13 33.84 6.27
N ASN A 641 24.60 32.69 5.87
CA ASN A 641 23.73 31.88 6.72
C ASN A 641 24.53 31.35 7.95
N PRO A 642 24.13 31.64 9.20
CA PRO A 642 24.87 31.20 10.38
C PRO A 642 24.77 29.69 10.65
N TYR A 643 23.80 28.99 10.03
CA TYR A 643 23.61 27.53 10.14
C TYR A 643 24.11 26.77 8.89
N ASN A 644 25.03 27.37 8.11
CA ASN A 644 25.53 26.81 6.86
C ASN A 644 26.45 25.59 7.08
N ILE A 645 25.89 24.38 7.01
CA ILE A 645 26.67 23.14 7.13
C ILE A 645 27.40 22.84 5.82
N LYS A 646 28.73 22.76 5.88
CA LYS A 646 29.55 22.10 4.85
C LYS A 646 29.71 20.61 5.19
N PRO A 647 29.65 19.69 4.21
CA PRO A 647 29.85 18.27 4.49
C PRO A 647 31.29 18.01 4.97
N ASN A 648 31.40 17.30 6.09
CA ASN A 648 32.63 16.96 6.81
C ASN A 648 32.38 15.69 7.62
N PHE A 649 33.41 14.98 8.09
CA PHE A 649 33.18 13.70 8.76
C PHE A 649 32.70 13.79 10.22
N GLU A 650 32.91 14.93 10.88
CA GLU A 650 32.72 15.15 12.32
C GLU A 650 31.30 15.58 12.72
N TYR A 651 30.55 16.15 11.77
CA TYR A 651 29.19 16.65 12.02
C TYR A 651 28.12 15.95 11.18
N TRP A 652 28.50 15.25 10.11
CA TRP A 652 27.57 14.70 9.13
C TRP A 652 26.91 13.40 9.60
N ALA A 653 25.64 13.46 10.00
CA ALA A 653 24.97 12.35 10.68
C ALA A 653 23.91 11.60 9.82
N PRO A 654 23.81 10.26 9.94
CA PRO A 654 22.62 9.54 9.48
C PRO A 654 21.37 9.98 10.25
N TRP A 655 20.20 9.80 9.65
CA TRP A 655 18.95 9.78 10.41
C TRP A 655 18.56 8.33 10.74
N ILE A 656 18.22 8.07 11.99
CA ILE A 656 17.71 6.80 12.49
C ILE A 656 16.48 7.14 13.34
N GLY A 657 15.36 6.43 13.14
CA GLY A 657 14.11 6.70 13.86
C GLY A 657 14.31 6.70 15.38
N ARG A 658 13.74 7.68 16.09
CA ARG A 658 14.09 7.99 17.49
C ARG A 658 14.00 6.78 18.43
N TYR A 659 12.93 5.99 18.30
CA TYR A 659 12.73 4.76 19.08
C TYR A 659 13.64 3.58 18.66
N THR A 660 14.14 3.60 17.42
CA THR A 660 15.04 2.59 16.85
C THR A 660 16.49 2.81 17.27
N ARG A 661 16.89 4.09 17.35
CA ARG A 661 18.24 4.58 17.67
C ARG A 661 18.61 4.33 19.15
N LYS A 662 19.88 4.10 19.46
CA LYS A 662 20.34 3.85 20.84
C LYS A 662 20.39 5.12 21.70
N ALA A 663 20.92 6.21 21.14
CA ALA A 663 21.11 7.52 21.78
C ALA A 663 21.12 8.63 20.69
N PRO A 664 21.10 9.93 21.02
CA PRO A 664 21.30 11.01 20.03
C PRO A 664 22.63 10.92 19.29
N ILE A 665 23.66 10.46 19.98
CA ILE A 665 24.98 10.15 19.41
C ILE A 665 24.92 8.85 18.60
N VAL A 666 25.47 8.89 17.38
CA VAL A 666 25.51 7.78 16.41
C VAL A 666 26.88 7.72 15.72
N LEU A 667 27.20 6.58 15.09
CA LEU A 667 28.48 6.42 14.40
C LEU A 667 28.48 6.99 12.96
N ASN A 668 29.59 7.63 12.61
CA ASN A 668 29.99 7.97 11.25
C ASN A 668 31.51 7.79 11.08
N THR A 669 31.98 6.54 10.99
CA THR A 669 33.39 6.20 10.79
C THR A 669 33.84 6.32 9.32
N GLU A 670 33.10 7.06 8.49
CA GLU A 670 33.34 7.16 7.04
C GLU A 670 34.71 7.76 6.69
N TRP A 671 35.30 8.55 7.59
CA TRP A 671 36.67 9.06 7.47
C TRP A 671 37.73 7.95 7.41
N GLN A 672 37.51 6.81 8.08
CA GLN A 672 38.50 5.71 8.10
C GLN A 672 38.70 5.07 6.72
N LYS A 673 37.77 5.30 5.77
CA LYS A 673 37.92 4.93 4.34
C LYS A 673 39.02 5.74 3.63
N VAL A 674 39.50 6.84 4.21
CA VAL A 674 40.55 7.71 3.62
C VAL A 674 41.95 7.17 3.92
N GLN A 675 42.14 6.54 5.08
CA GLN A 675 43.42 5.97 5.51
C GLN A 675 43.68 4.55 4.98
N SER A 676 42.64 3.87 4.46
CA SER A 676 42.64 2.41 4.27
C SER A 676 42.90 1.93 2.84
N THR A 677 43.43 2.76 1.93
CA THR A 677 43.55 2.37 0.52
C THR A 677 44.81 2.86 -0.16
N SER A 678 45.55 1.91 -0.75
CA SER A 678 46.34 2.20 -1.94
C SER A 678 45.42 2.65 -3.07
N ALA A 679 45.93 3.37 -4.08
CA ALA A 679 45.11 3.79 -5.22
C ALA A 679 44.51 2.60 -6.01
N GLN A 680 45.10 1.41 -5.90
CA GLN A 680 44.85 0.25 -6.76
C GLN A 680 43.46 -0.38 -6.55
N ASP A 681 42.98 -0.42 -5.30
CA ASP A 681 41.79 -1.19 -4.95
C ASP A 681 40.50 -0.46 -5.40
N LEU A 682 40.45 0.86 -5.21
CA LEU A 682 39.34 1.74 -5.64
C LEU A 682 39.08 1.68 -7.16
N ILE A 683 40.13 1.41 -7.94
CA ILE A 683 40.10 1.30 -9.40
C ILE A 683 39.47 -0.03 -9.83
N THR A 684 39.61 -1.09 -9.03
CA THR A 684 39.25 -2.46 -9.43
C THR A 684 37.77 -2.77 -9.19
N GLU A 685 37.10 -2.06 -8.28
CA GLU A 685 35.65 -2.20 -8.01
C GLU A 685 34.76 -1.23 -8.81
N MET A 686 35.33 -0.21 -9.47
CA MET A 686 34.58 0.85 -10.13
C MET A 686 34.83 0.92 -11.64
N ASP A 687 34.02 0.18 -12.40
CA ASP A 687 34.01 0.21 -13.86
C ASP A 687 33.54 1.60 -14.38
N ILE A 688 34.50 2.48 -14.67
CA ILE A 688 34.32 3.91 -15.02
C ILE A 688 35.15 4.23 -16.27
N THR A 689 34.47 4.62 -17.35
CA THR A 689 35.14 5.08 -18.59
C THR A 689 35.69 6.50 -18.44
N GLU A 690 36.73 6.81 -19.23
CA GLU A 690 37.35 8.14 -19.31
C GLU A 690 36.33 9.25 -19.68
N GLU A 691 35.35 8.90 -20.52
CA GLU A 691 34.23 9.76 -20.92
C GLU A 691 33.43 10.23 -19.70
N ARG A 692 33.16 9.34 -18.75
CA ARG A 692 32.37 9.63 -17.55
C ARG A 692 33.11 10.53 -16.57
N LEU A 693 34.43 10.39 -16.45
CA LEU A 693 35.27 11.32 -15.69
C LEU A 693 35.34 12.69 -16.38
N SER A 694 35.38 12.69 -17.72
CA SER A 694 35.31 13.89 -18.56
C SER A 694 33.99 14.65 -18.44
N ASP A 695 32.86 13.98 -18.18
CA ASP A 695 31.55 14.59 -17.92
C ASP A 695 31.46 15.22 -16.52
N GLU A 696 31.99 14.57 -15.48
CA GLU A 696 32.03 15.17 -14.12
C GLU A 696 32.93 16.41 -14.10
N LEU A 697 34.09 16.37 -14.78
CA LEU A 697 34.94 17.54 -14.99
C LEU A 697 34.18 18.73 -15.62
N MET A 698 33.28 18.48 -16.57
CA MET A 698 32.46 19.53 -17.17
C MET A 698 31.42 20.16 -16.23
N LYS A 699 31.07 19.52 -15.11
CA LYS A 699 30.11 20.07 -14.12
C LYS A 699 30.76 21.01 -13.10
N LEU A 700 32.07 20.89 -12.87
CA LEU A 700 32.81 21.75 -11.93
C LEU A 700 32.77 23.23 -12.35
N LYS A 701 32.84 24.14 -11.35
CA LYS A 701 32.94 25.59 -11.61
C LYS A 701 34.36 25.95 -12.04
N VAL A 702 34.52 27.05 -12.78
CA VAL A 702 35.84 27.48 -13.31
C VAL A 702 36.87 27.70 -12.19
N ALA A 703 36.44 28.22 -11.02
CA ALA A 703 37.31 28.38 -9.86
C ALA A 703 37.88 27.04 -9.37
N ASP A 704 37.05 26.00 -9.30
CA ASP A 704 37.45 24.68 -8.79
C ASP A 704 38.26 23.90 -9.82
N ILE A 705 37.96 24.07 -11.11
CA ILE A 705 38.83 23.61 -12.21
C ILE A 705 40.20 24.29 -12.13
N ARG A 706 40.28 25.60 -11.81
CA ARG A 706 41.57 26.29 -11.60
C ARG A 706 42.32 25.80 -10.35
N LYS A 707 41.63 25.50 -9.23
CA LYS A 707 42.24 24.82 -8.07
C LYS A 707 42.85 23.48 -8.50
N LEU A 708 42.09 22.67 -9.24
CA LEU A 708 42.49 21.35 -9.72
C LEU A 708 43.69 21.42 -10.67
N CYS A 709 43.68 22.33 -11.64
CA CYS A 709 44.83 22.59 -12.51
C CYS A 709 46.09 22.92 -11.68
N LYS A 710 46.00 23.85 -10.71
CA LYS A 710 47.12 24.17 -9.81
C LYS A 710 47.58 22.93 -9.02
N ALA A 711 46.65 22.14 -8.50
CA ALA A 711 46.91 20.93 -7.72
C ALA A 711 47.44 19.73 -8.55
N CYS A 712 47.48 19.86 -9.88
CA CYS A 712 48.07 18.90 -10.82
C CYS A 712 49.22 19.51 -11.65
N GLY A 713 49.73 20.71 -11.31
CA GLY A 713 50.85 21.35 -12.01
C GLY A 713 50.52 21.97 -13.38
N VAL A 714 49.23 22.14 -13.69
CA VAL A 714 48.73 22.62 -14.99
C VAL A 714 48.46 24.13 -14.96
N ALA A 715 48.84 24.83 -16.03
CA ALA A 715 48.61 26.27 -16.20
C ALA A 715 47.12 26.65 -16.05
N THR A 716 46.83 27.57 -15.12
CA THR A 716 45.47 27.94 -14.68
C THR A 716 44.79 29.04 -15.48
N GLN A 717 45.41 29.51 -16.57
CA GLN A 717 44.93 30.65 -17.38
C GLN A 717 44.09 30.21 -18.58
N GLY A 718 43.14 31.06 -18.99
CA GLY A 718 42.24 30.81 -20.12
C GLY A 718 40.80 30.49 -19.70
N SER A 719 40.04 30.02 -20.70
CA SER A 719 38.61 29.66 -20.64
C SER A 719 38.39 28.32 -19.93
N LYS A 720 37.12 27.99 -19.62
CA LYS A 720 36.76 26.69 -19.03
C LYS A 720 37.20 25.52 -19.93
N THR A 721 37.03 25.66 -21.25
CA THR A 721 37.43 24.68 -22.25
C THR A 721 38.93 24.46 -22.30
N ASP A 722 39.76 25.52 -22.22
CA ASP A 722 41.22 25.39 -22.26
C ASP A 722 41.75 24.60 -21.05
N LEU A 723 41.19 24.88 -19.87
CA LEU A 723 41.55 24.19 -18.62
C LEU A 723 41.14 22.70 -18.67
N LEU A 724 39.95 22.41 -19.18
CA LEU A 724 39.46 21.04 -19.35
C LEU A 724 40.31 20.25 -20.37
N SER A 725 40.67 20.86 -21.51
CA SER A 725 41.52 20.22 -22.52
C SER A 725 42.92 19.91 -21.97
N ARG A 726 43.52 20.80 -21.16
CA ARG A 726 44.81 20.51 -20.52
C ARG A 726 44.71 19.43 -19.44
N LEU A 727 43.62 19.38 -18.67
CA LEU A 727 43.38 18.30 -17.71
C LEU A 727 43.21 16.94 -18.41
N ARG A 728 42.44 16.88 -19.50
CA ARG A 728 42.34 15.68 -20.35
C ARG A 728 43.70 15.29 -20.94
N GLY A 729 44.51 16.25 -21.40
CA GLY A 729 45.87 16.00 -21.90
C GLY A 729 46.80 15.36 -20.86
N GLN A 730 46.62 15.66 -19.56
CA GLN A 730 47.37 15.00 -18.48
C GLN A 730 46.89 13.58 -18.17
N MET A 731 45.64 13.24 -18.48
CA MET A 731 45.06 11.91 -18.18
C MET A 731 45.61 10.77 -19.04
N GLN A 732 46.51 11.05 -20.00
CA GLN A 732 47.17 10.07 -20.86
C GLN A 732 48.09 9.08 -20.11
N THR A 733 48.49 9.37 -18.87
CA THR A 733 49.26 8.44 -18.02
C THR A 733 48.41 7.99 -16.84
N ARG A 734 48.49 6.69 -16.47
CA ARG A 734 47.63 6.12 -15.43
C ARG A 734 47.80 6.81 -14.08
N THR A 735 49.03 7.09 -13.67
CA THR A 735 49.32 7.80 -12.41
C THR A 735 48.77 9.23 -12.38
N ALA A 736 48.74 9.95 -13.51
CA ALA A 736 48.11 11.27 -13.60
C ALA A 736 46.57 11.16 -13.68
N TYR A 737 46.03 10.16 -14.39
CA TYR A 737 44.61 9.82 -14.36
C TYR A 737 44.15 9.56 -12.92
N ASP A 738 44.85 8.72 -12.16
CA ASP A 738 44.49 8.35 -10.79
C ASP A 738 44.59 9.56 -9.84
N LYS A 739 45.63 10.39 -10.00
CA LYS A 739 45.83 11.64 -9.23
C LYS A 739 44.79 12.73 -9.56
N ILE A 740 44.27 12.75 -10.78
CA ILE A 740 43.14 13.60 -11.18
C ILE A 740 41.83 13.00 -10.65
N PHE A 741 41.60 11.70 -10.82
CA PHE A 741 40.44 10.95 -10.35
C PHE A 741 40.22 11.12 -8.85
N GLN A 742 41.24 10.91 -8.01
CA GLN A 742 41.16 11.12 -6.56
C GLN A 742 40.76 12.54 -6.14
N LYS A 743 41.08 13.56 -6.96
CA LYS A 743 40.76 14.97 -6.70
C LYS A 743 39.43 15.43 -7.33
N VAL A 744 39.03 14.80 -8.43
CA VAL A 744 37.81 15.10 -9.20
C VAL A 744 36.60 14.31 -8.71
N TRP A 745 36.79 13.07 -8.23
CA TRP A 745 35.72 12.11 -7.94
C TRP A 745 34.98 12.42 -6.63
N GLY A 746 34.39 13.61 -6.60
CA GLY A 746 33.50 14.17 -5.60
C GLY A 746 32.05 14.12 -6.07
N ALA A 747 31.51 12.92 -6.15
CA ALA A 747 30.07 12.68 -6.15
C ALA A 747 29.75 11.89 -4.88
N SER A 748 28.70 12.26 -4.15
CA SER A 748 28.28 11.52 -2.95
C SER A 748 28.09 10.05 -3.32
N GLY A 749 28.58 9.10 -2.51
CA GLY A 749 28.57 7.67 -2.86
C GLY A 749 27.17 7.06 -3.04
N GLY A 750 26.14 7.81 -2.68
CA GLY A 750 24.74 7.48 -2.77
C GLY A 750 24.04 7.92 -1.49
N TRP A 751 22.85 7.37 -1.27
CA TRP A 751 22.26 7.35 0.05
C TRP A 751 21.80 5.92 0.38
N ALA A 752 22.34 5.40 1.48
CA ALA A 752 22.06 4.08 2.01
C ALA A 752 20.79 4.11 2.85
N VAL A 753 19.99 3.03 2.81
CA VAL A 753 18.79 2.88 3.66
C VAL A 753 18.72 1.50 4.30
N ILE A 754 18.18 1.47 5.51
CA ILE A 754 17.71 0.25 6.17
C ILE A 754 16.18 0.34 6.26
N LEU A 755 15.48 -0.68 5.76
CA LEU A 755 14.01 -0.75 5.74
C LEU A 755 13.50 -2.14 6.12
N CYS A 756 12.31 -2.23 6.70
CA CYS A 756 11.67 -3.53 6.94
C CYS A 756 11.02 -4.09 5.66
N PRO A 757 10.67 -5.39 5.59
CA PRO A 757 9.96 -5.99 4.45
C PRO A 757 8.62 -5.35 4.06
N CYS A 758 8.03 -4.50 4.91
CA CYS A 758 6.85 -3.69 4.56
C CYS A 758 7.20 -2.45 3.70
N GLY A 759 8.48 -2.20 3.43
CA GLY A 759 8.97 -1.03 2.69
C GLY A 759 8.99 0.27 3.48
N VAL A 760 8.90 0.21 4.82
CA VAL A 760 9.06 1.37 5.71
C VAL A 760 10.54 1.51 6.08
N VAL A 761 11.09 2.71 5.92
CA VAL A 761 12.50 3.05 6.18
C VAL A 761 12.71 3.39 7.65
N TYR A 762 13.76 2.82 8.25
CA TYR A 762 14.17 3.00 9.66
C TYR A 762 15.45 3.83 9.79
N SER A 763 16.30 3.82 8.77
CA SER A 763 17.55 4.59 8.74
C SER A 763 17.88 5.07 7.33
N VAL A 764 18.50 6.24 7.24
CA VAL A 764 19.06 6.79 5.99
C VAL A 764 20.39 7.50 6.26
N LYS A 765 21.41 7.19 5.47
CA LYS A 765 22.74 7.85 5.50
C LYS A 765 23.09 8.32 4.09
N CYS A 766 23.27 9.62 3.89
CA CYS A 766 23.81 10.16 2.64
C CYS A 766 25.34 10.14 2.71
N LEU A 767 26.01 9.45 1.79
CA LEU A 767 27.42 9.07 1.93
C LEU A 767 28.36 10.10 1.31
N ILE A 768 29.41 10.48 2.05
CA ILE A 768 30.45 11.40 1.56
C ILE A 768 31.42 10.66 0.61
N ARG A 769 31.69 9.38 0.87
CA ARG A 769 32.58 8.51 0.07
C ARG A 769 31.78 7.38 -0.56
N ALA A 770 32.45 6.54 -1.36
CA ALA A 770 31.87 5.31 -1.87
C ALA A 770 31.32 4.43 -0.72
N GLU A 771 30.21 3.75 -0.97
CA GLU A 771 29.58 2.86 -0.01
C GLU A 771 30.43 1.63 0.29
N SER A 772 30.38 1.20 1.55
CA SER A 772 30.98 -0.05 1.99
C SER A 772 30.20 -0.64 3.17
N PRO A 773 30.46 -1.91 3.54
CA PRO A 773 29.79 -2.53 4.69
C PRO A 773 29.93 -1.74 6.00
N ARG A 774 30.98 -0.91 6.12
CA ARG A 774 31.19 0.03 7.23
C ARG A 774 30.00 0.94 7.49
N ASP A 775 29.35 1.45 6.45
CA ASP A 775 28.25 2.42 6.56
C ASP A 775 26.99 1.78 7.15
N PHE A 776 26.72 0.52 6.78
CA PHE A 776 25.66 -0.28 7.35
C PHE A 776 26.01 -0.75 8.76
N SER A 777 27.26 -1.15 9.04
CA SER A 777 27.73 -1.44 10.39
C SER A 777 27.58 -0.24 11.33
N ASP A 778 27.93 0.98 10.90
CA ASP A 778 27.77 2.21 11.68
C ASP A 778 26.29 2.47 12.04
N MET A 779 25.38 2.33 11.07
CA MET A 779 23.94 2.44 11.33
C MET A 779 23.45 1.35 12.30
N LEU A 780 23.83 0.07 12.08
CA LEU A 780 23.42 -1.05 12.92
C LEU A 780 23.90 -0.93 14.38
N PHE A 781 25.17 -0.56 14.59
CA PHE A 781 25.71 -0.34 15.93
C PHE A 781 25.12 0.90 16.63
N SER A 782 24.43 1.76 15.89
CA SER A 782 23.66 2.90 16.38
C SER A 782 22.18 2.56 16.66
N TRP A 783 21.72 1.35 16.37
CA TRP A 783 20.39 0.85 16.76
C TRP A 783 20.41 0.36 18.21
N LYS A 784 19.26 0.46 18.89
CA LYS A 784 19.07 -0.05 20.27
C LYS A 784 19.07 -1.58 20.33
N HIS A 785 18.49 -2.23 19.32
CA HIS A 785 18.48 -3.68 19.14
C HIS A 785 18.79 -3.98 17.68
N MET A 786 19.76 -4.87 17.43
CA MET A 786 20.17 -5.27 16.08
C MET A 786 19.14 -6.24 15.47
N PRO A 787 18.83 -6.18 14.15
CA PRO A 787 17.92 -7.15 13.52
C PRO A 787 18.50 -8.57 13.52
N ASN A 788 17.67 -9.59 13.74
CA ASN A 788 18.08 -10.99 13.62
C ASN A 788 18.46 -11.38 12.18
N ILE A 789 17.87 -10.73 11.17
CA ILE A 789 18.11 -11.00 9.75
C ILE A 789 18.39 -9.70 9.00
N CYS A 790 19.61 -9.55 8.50
CA CYS A 790 20.04 -8.44 7.66
C CYS A 790 20.19 -8.92 6.21
N ILE A 791 19.35 -8.44 5.30
CA ILE A 791 19.41 -8.76 3.85
C ILE A 791 20.15 -7.63 3.12
N TYR A 792 21.24 -7.96 2.42
CA TYR A 792 22.15 -6.98 1.81
C TYR A 792 22.98 -7.60 0.68
N ASP A 793 23.27 -6.83 -0.37
CA ASP A 793 24.00 -7.28 -1.57
C ASP A 793 25.43 -7.77 -1.32
N PHE A 794 26.07 -7.34 -0.22
CA PHE A 794 27.40 -7.78 0.18
C PHE A 794 27.41 -8.37 1.61
N ALA A 795 26.43 -9.25 1.88
CA ALA A 795 26.18 -9.87 3.18
C ALA A 795 27.43 -10.44 3.88
N ARG A 796 28.34 -11.13 3.16
CA ARG A 796 29.61 -11.61 3.71
C ARG A 796 30.51 -10.48 4.22
N GLY A 797 30.64 -9.41 3.45
CA GLY A 797 31.39 -8.21 3.85
C GLY A 797 30.80 -7.54 5.09
N LEU A 798 29.47 -7.48 5.19
CA LEU A 798 28.77 -6.94 6.36
C LEU A 798 29.02 -7.76 7.63
N ALA A 799 28.91 -9.08 7.57
CA ALA A 799 29.18 -9.95 8.70
C ALA A 799 30.65 -9.87 9.14
N THR A 800 31.59 -10.11 8.22
CA THR A 800 33.03 -10.09 8.53
C THR A 800 33.49 -8.72 9.05
N HIS A 801 33.09 -7.61 8.43
CA HIS A 801 33.48 -6.29 8.90
C HIS A 801 32.89 -5.96 10.29
N SER A 802 31.65 -6.38 10.56
CA SER A 802 31.01 -6.13 11.85
C SER A 802 31.62 -6.97 12.97
N ASN A 803 31.90 -8.26 12.73
CA ASN A 803 32.56 -9.14 13.70
C ASN A 803 33.98 -8.68 14.01
N VAL A 804 34.76 -8.29 13.00
CA VAL A 804 36.13 -7.73 13.18
C VAL A 804 36.11 -6.41 13.97
N ARG A 805 35.05 -5.61 13.87
CA ARG A 805 34.90 -4.37 14.68
C ARG A 805 34.50 -4.61 16.14
N ARG A 806 34.00 -5.80 16.50
CA ARG A 806 33.58 -6.17 17.86
C ARG A 806 33.84 -7.66 18.13
N PRO A 807 35.12 -8.08 18.24
CA PRO A 807 35.46 -9.50 18.38
C PRO A 807 34.96 -10.12 19.69
N GLU A 808 34.92 -9.34 20.79
CA GLU A 808 34.42 -9.75 22.11
C GLU A 808 32.91 -10.06 22.13
N ALA A 809 32.15 -9.49 21.19
CA ALA A 809 30.70 -9.61 21.12
C ALA A 809 30.27 -9.62 19.65
N MET A 810 30.61 -10.71 18.95
CA MET A 810 30.40 -10.89 17.51
C MET A 810 28.96 -10.54 17.08
N PRO A 811 28.73 -9.41 16.36
CA PRO A 811 27.38 -8.95 16.06
C PRO A 811 26.61 -9.83 15.06
N PHE A 812 27.30 -10.68 14.31
CA PHE A 812 26.69 -11.72 13.47
C PHE A 812 27.17 -13.10 13.91
N ALA A 813 26.33 -13.77 14.70
CA ALA A 813 26.53 -15.11 15.23
C ALA A 813 25.18 -15.86 15.26
N PRO A 814 25.15 -17.21 15.20
CA PRO A 814 26.28 -18.12 15.04
C PRO A 814 26.92 -18.08 13.63
N PHE A 815 28.04 -18.79 13.46
CA PHE A 815 28.68 -19.06 12.15
C PHE A 815 28.95 -17.82 11.27
N ASP A 816 29.44 -16.71 11.82
CA ASP A 816 29.58 -15.41 11.11
C ASP A 816 28.27 -14.94 10.44
N GLY A 817 27.13 -15.25 11.04
CA GLY A 817 25.81 -15.00 10.48
C GLY A 817 25.49 -15.79 9.20
N ARG A 818 26.16 -16.93 8.96
CA ARG A 818 25.70 -17.96 8.01
C ARG A 818 24.58 -18.79 8.66
N LEU A 819 23.64 -19.30 7.87
CA LEU A 819 22.49 -20.06 8.39
C LEU A 819 22.86 -21.46 8.91
N ALA A 820 24.03 -21.97 8.55
CA ALA A 820 24.59 -23.23 9.02
C ALA A 820 26.11 -23.13 9.11
N GLU A 821 26.72 -24.11 9.77
CA GLU A 821 28.17 -24.26 9.86
C GLU A 821 28.81 -24.55 8.49
N ASP A 822 30.06 -24.14 8.34
CA ASP A 822 30.86 -24.24 7.11
C ASP A 822 31.42 -25.66 6.91
N THR A 823 30.53 -26.65 6.74
CA THR A 823 30.89 -28.06 6.55
C THR A 823 30.62 -28.53 5.13
N GLU A 824 31.44 -29.47 4.65
CA GLU A 824 31.37 -30.04 3.29
C GLU A 824 29.98 -30.65 3.00
N ASP A 825 29.32 -31.26 3.99
CA ASP A 825 27.94 -31.75 3.86
C ASP A 825 26.91 -30.61 3.79
N ASN A 826 27.03 -29.56 4.61
CA ASN A 826 26.14 -28.39 4.53
C ASN A 826 26.28 -27.66 3.19
N LEU A 827 27.51 -27.52 2.67
CA LEU A 827 27.77 -26.94 1.35
C LEU A 827 27.16 -27.79 0.23
N ARG A 828 27.38 -29.12 0.23
CA ARG A 828 26.75 -30.03 -0.76
C ARG A 828 25.22 -30.00 -0.66
N ALA A 829 24.64 -29.91 0.53
CA ALA A 829 23.20 -29.78 0.73
C ALA A 829 22.65 -28.41 0.25
N ALA A 830 23.37 -27.32 0.47
CA ALA A 830 22.98 -25.97 0.04
C ALA A 830 23.10 -25.77 -1.48
N LEU A 831 24.13 -26.34 -2.10
CA LEU A 831 24.34 -26.31 -3.56
C LEU A 831 23.31 -27.16 -4.31
N SER A 832 22.99 -28.35 -3.79
CA SER A 832 21.91 -29.20 -4.34
C SER A 832 20.51 -28.66 -4.07
N GLY A 833 20.37 -27.65 -3.19
CA GLY A 833 19.08 -27.07 -2.82
C GLY A 833 18.22 -27.97 -1.93
N THR A 834 18.86 -28.87 -1.17
CA THR A 834 18.23 -29.79 -0.23
C THR A 834 18.31 -29.29 1.23
N LEU A 835 19.33 -28.51 1.57
CA LEU A 835 19.46 -27.89 2.91
C LEU A 835 18.26 -26.98 3.21
N THR A 836 17.73 -27.12 4.42
CA THR A 836 16.65 -26.27 4.96
C THR A 836 16.95 -25.96 6.42
N VAL A 837 16.91 -24.68 6.80
CA VAL A 837 17.18 -24.20 8.17
C VAL A 837 15.91 -23.53 8.69
N SER A 838 15.21 -24.17 9.63
CA SER A 838 14.00 -23.61 10.24
C SER A 838 14.36 -22.65 11.36
N LEU A 839 13.88 -21.40 11.25
CA LEU A 839 14.01 -20.37 12.28
C LEU A 839 12.60 -20.01 12.82
N PRO A 840 11.95 -20.91 13.60
CA PRO A 840 10.54 -20.78 13.97
C PRO A 840 10.25 -19.53 14.82
N TRP A 841 11.27 -19.03 15.54
CA TRP A 841 11.20 -17.82 16.35
C TRP A 841 10.98 -16.52 15.55
N LEU A 842 11.10 -16.56 14.22
CA LEU A 842 10.67 -15.47 13.33
C LEU A 842 9.14 -15.32 13.26
N ASN A 843 8.39 -16.40 13.51
CA ASN A 843 6.92 -16.39 13.49
C ASN A 843 6.33 -16.20 14.90
N GLU A 844 6.84 -16.95 15.89
CA GLU A 844 6.39 -16.89 17.28
C GLU A 844 7.58 -16.65 18.21
N LYS A 845 7.56 -15.57 18.99
CA LYS A 845 8.63 -15.25 19.95
C LYS A 845 8.95 -16.45 20.84
N LYS A 846 10.23 -16.74 21.06
CA LYS A 846 10.70 -17.75 22.04
C LYS A 846 9.95 -17.64 23.38
N LEU A 847 9.78 -18.77 24.05
CA LEU A 847 9.22 -18.81 25.41
C LEU A 847 10.31 -18.43 26.41
N ASP A 848 11.42 -19.15 26.35
CA ASP A 848 12.67 -18.88 27.05
C ASP A 848 13.52 -17.94 26.17
N GLU A 849 13.67 -16.69 26.61
CA GLU A 849 14.28 -15.62 25.80
C GLU A 849 15.80 -15.56 26.04
N ASP A 850 16.59 -15.44 24.96
CA ASP A 850 18.05 -15.44 25.08
C ASP A 850 18.56 -14.14 25.75
N VAL A 851 19.73 -14.22 26.38
CA VAL A 851 20.41 -13.04 26.95
C VAL A 851 20.71 -12.04 25.83
N SER A 852 20.38 -10.76 26.06
CA SER A 852 20.52 -9.68 25.07
C SER A 852 19.74 -9.89 23.75
N CYS A 853 18.73 -10.75 23.73
CA CYS A 853 17.95 -11.05 22.54
C CYS A 853 17.23 -9.83 21.90
N HIS A 854 16.84 -10.01 20.63
CA HIS A 854 15.99 -9.05 19.94
C HIS A 854 14.52 -9.16 20.43
N PRO A 855 13.88 -8.04 20.84
CA PRO A 855 12.68 -8.08 21.69
C PRO A 855 11.40 -8.62 21.01
N VAL A 856 11.38 -8.72 19.68
CA VAL A 856 10.24 -9.28 18.91
C VAL A 856 10.29 -10.80 18.82
N THR A 857 11.49 -11.40 18.84
CA THR A 857 11.77 -12.81 18.49
C THR A 857 12.24 -13.62 19.69
N GLY A 858 12.87 -12.97 20.68
CA GLY A 858 13.45 -13.64 21.84
C GLY A 858 14.73 -14.40 21.52
N SER A 859 15.23 -14.27 20.28
CA SER A 859 16.49 -14.86 19.81
C SER A 859 17.62 -13.82 19.81
N SER A 860 18.82 -14.25 20.23
CA SER A 860 20.10 -13.53 20.08
C SER A 860 20.84 -13.86 18.78
N ASP A 861 20.25 -14.64 17.88
CA ASP A 861 20.87 -15.03 16.61
C ASP A 861 20.78 -13.90 15.58
N HIS A 862 21.89 -13.60 14.91
CA HIS A 862 22.03 -12.50 13.95
C HIS A 862 22.71 -12.98 12.67
N TYR A 863 21.97 -13.00 11.55
CA TYR A 863 22.42 -13.49 10.25
C TYR A 863 22.50 -12.39 9.19
N ALA A 864 23.48 -12.52 8.29
CA ALA A 864 23.64 -11.67 7.11
C ALA A 864 23.42 -12.51 5.84
N LEU A 865 22.37 -12.18 5.09
CA LEU A 865 21.89 -12.93 3.92
C LEU A 865 21.92 -12.07 2.64
N TYR A 866 22.16 -12.70 1.49
CA TYR A 866 22.13 -12.00 0.19
C TYR A 866 20.69 -11.74 -0.30
N ASP A 867 20.44 -10.62 -0.99
CA ASP A 867 19.21 -10.51 -1.79
C ASP A 867 19.26 -11.52 -2.96
N LYS A 868 18.10 -12.07 -3.33
CA LYS A 868 17.87 -13.05 -4.40
C LYS A 868 18.37 -12.62 -5.79
N PHE A 869 18.65 -11.34 -6.01
CA PHE A 869 19.28 -10.85 -7.25
C PHE A 869 20.81 -10.90 -7.21
N HIS A 870 21.41 -10.99 -6.03
CA HIS A 870 22.86 -10.97 -5.80
C HIS A 870 23.38 -12.32 -5.27
N GLU A 871 22.50 -13.26 -4.87
CA GLU A 871 22.81 -14.67 -4.54
C GLU A 871 23.65 -15.42 -5.61
N SER A 872 23.69 -14.94 -6.86
CA SER A 872 24.48 -15.50 -7.97
C SER A 872 25.86 -14.87 -8.19
N ASN A 873 26.19 -13.79 -7.48
CA ASN A 873 27.32 -12.92 -7.83
C ASN A 873 28.57 -13.19 -6.98
N SER A 874 28.46 -14.00 -5.91
CA SER A 874 29.64 -14.42 -5.14
C SER A 874 30.38 -15.57 -5.81
N LYS A 875 31.72 -15.53 -5.68
CA LYS A 875 32.63 -16.60 -6.09
C LYS A 875 32.98 -17.55 -4.93
N ASP A 876 32.56 -17.23 -3.70
CA ASP A 876 32.82 -18.02 -2.50
C ASP A 876 31.69 -19.06 -2.31
N VAL A 877 32.04 -20.34 -2.29
CA VAL A 877 31.08 -21.46 -2.16
C VAL A 877 30.27 -21.36 -0.87
N ARG A 878 30.83 -20.77 0.18
CA ARG A 878 30.25 -20.66 1.52
C ARG A 878 29.11 -19.66 1.60
N ASP A 879 29.04 -18.73 0.64
CA ASP A 879 27.89 -17.83 0.49
C ASP A 879 26.63 -18.58 0.02
N SER A 880 26.73 -19.86 -0.35
CA SER A 880 25.57 -20.75 -0.46
C SER A 880 24.78 -20.86 0.85
N LEU A 881 25.44 -20.77 2.00
CA LEU A 881 24.84 -20.80 3.35
C LEU A 881 24.23 -19.45 3.79
N ARG A 882 24.28 -18.42 2.92
CA ARG A 882 23.69 -17.08 3.14
C ARG A 882 22.47 -16.79 2.26
N LYS A 883 21.90 -17.82 1.62
CA LYS A 883 20.75 -17.69 0.70
C LYS A 883 19.41 -17.69 1.44
N ILE A 884 18.55 -16.71 1.15
CA ILE A 884 17.26 -16.54 1.84
C ILE A 884 16.34 -17.76 1.62
N GLN A 885 16.48 -18.44 0.47
CA GLN A 885 15.67 -19.62 0.16
C GLN A 885 15.89 -20.84 1.09
N LEU A 886 16.93 -20.82 1.94
CA LEU A 886 17.18 -21.88 2.93
C LEU A 886 16.23 -21.80 4.15
N VAL A 887 15.59 -20.64 4.41
CA VAL A 887 14.74 -20.43 5.59
C VAL A 887 13.26 -20.44 5.21
N PRO A 888 12.48 -21.47 5.60
CA PRO A 888 11.04 -21.57 5.28
C PRO A 888 10.22 -20.38 5.79
N GLU A 889 10.60 -19.80 6.93
CA GLU A 889 9.89 -18.69 7.58
C GLU A 889 10.10 -17.35 6.85
N LEU A 890 11.21 -17.19 6.11
CA LEU A 890 11.46 -16.04 5.22
C LEU A 890 10.82 -16.23 3.83
N ALA A 891 10.42 -17.46 3.48
CA ALA A 891 9.95 -17.83 2.14
C ALA A 891 8.57 -17.22 1.82
N GLY A 892 8.57 -16.05 1.18
CA GLY A 892 7.37 -15.33 0.74
C GLY A 892 6.71 -14.45 1.81
N SER A 893 7.21 -14.47 3.04
CA SER A 893 6.96 -13.41 4.03
C SER A 893 7.74 -12.13 3.67
N VAL A 894 8.99 -12.28 3.21
CA VAL A 894 9.88 -11.16 2.86
C VAL A 894 9.68 -10.67 1.42
N ASN A 895 9.55 -9.35 1.26
CA ASN A 895 9.67 -8.62 -0.01
C ASN A 895 11.08 -8.01 -0.13
N THR A 896 12.04 -8.75 -0.70
CA THR A 896 13.43 -8.26 -0.83
C THR A 896 13.52 -7.03 -1.75
N GLN A 897 12.75 -7.04 -2.83
CA GLN A 897 12.50 -5.90 -3.74
C GLN A 897 11.96 -4.63 -3.07
N ALA A 898 11.69 -4.58 -1.76
CA ALA A 898 11.20 -3.37 -1.09
C ALA A 898 12.14 -2.16 -1.28
N ALA A 899 13.46 -2.40 -1.34
CA ALA A 899 14.44 -1.36 -1.62
C ALA A 899 14.43 -0.93 -3.09
N GLU A 900 14.54 -1.89 -4.02
CA GLU A 900 14.38 -1.64 -5.47
C GLU A 900 13.11 -0.83 -5.79
N GLN A 901 11.99 -1.15 -5.13
CA GLN A 901 10.69 -0.53 -5.32
C GLN A 901 10.68 0.93 -4.84
N LEU A 902 11.28 1.22 -3.68
CA LEU A 902 11.53 2.57 -3.18
C LEU A 902 12.38 3.37 -4.16
N PHE A 903 13.53 2.81 -4.58
CA PHE A 903 14.44 3.46 -5.52
C PHE A 903 13.82 3.61 -6.91
N SER A 904 12.90 2.74 -7.34
CA SER A 904 12.14 2.91 -8.59
C SER A 904 11.11 4.04 -8.52
N GLY A 905 10.64 4.39 -7.32
CA GLY A 905 9.94 5.64 -7.06
C GLY A 905 10.90 6.82 -7.14
N MET A 906 11.95 6.81 -6.32
CA MET A 906 12.89 7.93 -6.16
C MET A 906 13.68 8.26 -7.43
N ARG A 907 13.97 7.29 -8.31
CA ARG A 907 14.59 7.51 -9.63
C ARG A 907 13.86 8.55 -10.48
N LYS A 908 12.54 8.71 -10.31
CA LYS A 908 11.75 9.75 -10.99
C LYS A 908 12.01 11.15 -10.46
N ASN A 909 12.51 11.29 -9.23
CA ASN A 909 12.84 12.56 -8.59
C ASN A 909 14.26 13.05 -8.94
N ASN A 910 15.11 12.15 -9.47
CA ASN A 910 16.53 12.42 -9.71
C ASN A 910 16.78 13.65 -10.61
N TYR A 911 15.85 14.02 -11.52
CA TYR A 911 16.01 15.21 -12.37
C TYR A 911 16.01 16.53 -11.59
N PHE A 912 15.44 16.57 -10.38
CA PHE A 912 15.57 17.71 -9.48
C PHE A 912 16.53 17.43 -8.31
N LEU A 913 16.57 16.22 -7.76
CA LEU A 913 17.45 15.89 -6.63
C LEU A 913 18.94 16.05 -6.98
N ASN A 914 19.36 15.72 -8.22
CA ASN A 914 20.75 15.88 -8.66
C ASN A 914 21.23 17.36 -8.72
N MET A 915 20.31 18.33 -8.67
CA MET A 915 20.60 19.75 -8.88
C MET A 915 20.66 20.56 -7.56
N MET A 916 20.64 19.88 -6.41
CA MET A 916 20.52 20.48 -5.08
C MET A 916 21.87 20.57 -4.36
N SER A 917 21.98 21.51 -3.41
CA SER A 917 23.10 21.51 -2.46
C SER A 917 23.06 20.24 -1.58
N PRO A 918 24.19 19.78 -1.02
CA PRO A 918 24.22 18.60 -0.15
C PRO A 918 23.20 18.67 1.00
N THR A 919 23.14 19.81 1.70
CA THR A 919 22.22 20.04 2.81
C THR A 919 20.76 20.06 2.39
N THR A 920 20.44 20.70 1.26
CA THR A 920 19.10 20.75 0.70
C THR A 920 18.62 19.36 0.24
N HIS A 921 19.52 18.59 -0.37
CA HIS A 921 19.28 17.21 -0.80
C HIS A 921 18.93 16.32 0.40
N MET A 922 19.76 16.31 1.45
CA MET A 922 19.52 15.51 2.65
C MET A 922 18.18 15.82 3.31
N PHE A 923 17.94 17.10 3.57
CA PHE A 923 16.70 17.58 4.17
C PHE A 923 15.48 17.14 3.35
N PHE A 924 15.51 17.35 2.03
CA PHE A 924 14.38 17.03 1.18
C PHE A 924 14.16 15.52 0.98
N VAL A 925 15.23 14.71 0.90
CA VAL A 925 15.13 13.25 0.86
C VAL A 925 14.54 12.71 2.17
N ARG A 926 14.98 13.18 3.34
CA ARG A 926 14.40 12.77 4.64
C ARG A 926 12.89 13.06 4.68
N ASN A 927 12.46 14.22 4.21
CA ASN A 927 11.05 14.62 4.22
C ASN A 927 10.22 13.76 3.24
N ILE A 928 10.74 13.49 2.04
CA ILE A 928 10.08 12.60 1.08
C ILE A 928 9.91 11.19 1.66
N LEU A 929 10.95 10.64 2.30
CA LEU A 929 10.90 9.32 2.94
C LEU A 929 9.96 9.27 4.16
N HIS A 930 9.92 10.32 4.98
CA HIS A 930 9.01 10.42 6.12
C HIS A 930 7.54 10.33 5.68
N ILE A 931 7.13 11.16 4.72
CA ILE A 931 5.76 11.18 4.21
C ILE A 931 5.40 9.83 3.56
N GLN A 932 6.33 9.19 2.84
CA GLN A 932 6.09 7.85 2.28
C GLN A 932 5.99 6.74 3.33
N ASN A 933 6.70 6.84 4.45
CA ASN A 933 6.52 5.95 5.59
C ASN A 933 5.11 6.13 6.19
N GLU A 934 4.67 7.37 6.37
CA GLU A 934 3.34 7.65 6.92
C GLU A 934 2.20 7.32 5.97
N GLU A 935 2.34 7.50 4.66
CA GLU A 935 1.37 6.97 3.69
C GLU A 935 1.26 5.44 3.77
N LYS A 936 2.37 4.71 3.96
CA LYS A 936 2.35 3.25 4.13
C LYS A 936 1.66 2.85 5.43
N ASN A 937 1.96 3.50 6.56
CA ASN A 937 1.31 3.30 7.85
C ASN A 937 -0.20 3.61 7.78
N LYS A 938 -0.57 4.81 7.32
CA LYS A 938 -1.97 5.27 7.16
C LYS A 938 -2.74 4.39 6.15
N SER A 939 -2.09 3.87 5.10
CA SER A 939 -2.66 2.89 4.16
C SER A 939 -2.85 1.49 4.78
N MET A 940 -1.96 1.06 5.67
CA MET A 940 -2.09 -0.20 6.42
C MET A 940 -3.24 -0.13 7.42
N LEU A 941 -3.29 0.93 8.23
CA LEU A 941 -4.33 1.14 9.24
C LEU A 941 -5.73 1.16 8.61
N LYS A 942 -5.93 1.92 7.51
CA LYS A 942 -7.20 1.99 6.76
C LYS A 942 -7.62 0.62 6.17
N LYS A 943 -6.69 -0.30 5.88
CA LYS A 943 -7.00 -1.68 5.46
C LYS A 943 -7.47 -2.55 6.63
N ILE A 944 -6.79 -2.44 7.78
CA ILE A 944 -7.12 -3.21 8.99
C ILE A 944 -8.46 -2.77 9.56
N GLN A 945 -8.68 -1.45 9.73
CA GLN A 945 -9.97 -0.87 10.16
C GLN A 945 -11.14 -1.36 9.28
N LYS A 946 -10.94 -1.44 7.95
CA LYS A 946 -11.95 -1.96 7.02
C LYS A 946 -12.26 -3.45 7.19
N CYS A 947 -11.32 -4.25 7.71
CA CYS A 947 -11.58 -5.65 8.07
C CYS A 947 -12.31 -5.80 9.41
N HIS A 948 -12.12 -4.85 10.35
CA HIS A 948 -12.76 -4.86 11.67
C HIS A 948 -14.03 -4.00 11.78
N SER A 949 -14.54 -3.43 10.68
CA SER A 949 -15.56 -2.36 10.62
C SER A 949 -17.00 -2.70 11.08
N LYS A 950 -17.16 -3.62 12.02
CA LYS A 950 -18.41 -3.98 12.73
C LYS A 950 -18.23 -4.28 14.21
N THR A 951 -16.98 -4.50 14.64
CA THR A 951 -16.63 -4.73 16.05
C THR A 951 -15.89 -3.47 16.49
N THR A 952 -16.19 -2.95 17.67
CA THR A 952 -15.52 -1.76 18.22
C THR A 952 -14.11 -2.13 18.70
N VAL A 953 -13.25 -2.45 17.74
CA VAL A 953 -11.85 -2.79 17.95
C VAL A 953 -11.10 -1.48 18.11
N ASN A 954 -10.96 -1.03 19.35
CA ASN A 954 -9.94 -0.06 19.72
C ASN A 954 -8.58 -0.61 19.27
N LEU A 955 -7.85 0.18 18.48
CA LEU A 955 -6.54 -0.17 17.94
C LEU A 955 -5.50 0.77 18.55
N GLN A 956 -4.52 0.20 19.26
CA GLN A 956 -3.42 0.95 19.87
C GLN A 956 -2.06 0.39 19.45
N LYS A 957 -0.98 1.04 19.87
CA LYS A 957 0.40 0.54 19.70
C LYS A 957 0.82 -0.20 20.96
N ASP A 958 1.51 -1.32 20.83
CA ASP A 958 2.21 -1.94 21.96
C ASP A 958 3.49 -1.17 22.32
N SER A 959 4.17 -1.59 23.40
CA SER A 959 5.45 -0.99 23.85
C SER A 959 6.61 -1.14 22.86
N LEU A 960 6.42 -1.90 21.77
CA LEU A 960 7.36 -2.02 20.65
C LEU A 960 6.85 -1.26 19.41
N GLY A 961 5.81 -0.44 19.51
CA GLY A 961 5.26 0.38 18.43
C GLY A 961 4.39 -0.36 17.41
N ARG A 962 4.09 -1.65 17.64
CA ARG A 962 3.30 -2.50 16.73
C ARG A 962 1.81 -2.31 17.00
N LEU A 963 0.99 -2.31 15.94
CA LEU A 963 -0.45 -2.22 16.06
C LEU A 963 -1.02 -3.49 16.74
N VAL A 964 -1.81 -3.29 17.78
CA VAL A 964 -2.49 -4.34 18.55
C VAL A 964 -3.94 -3.95 18.83
N VAL A 965 -4.76 -4.94 19.20
CA VAL A 965 -6.11 -4.72 19.73
C VAL A 965 -6.00 -4.39 21.21
N ASP A 966 -6.68 -3.32 21.59
CA ASP A 966 -6.84 -2.90 22.97
C ASP A 966 -7.46 -3.99 23.87
N LYS A 967 -7.06 -4.00 25.14
CA LYS A 967 -7.48 -4.97 26.15
C LYS A 967 -8.47 -4.39 27.16
N GLU A 968 -8.58 -3.07 27.30
CA GLU A 968 -9.33 -2.43 28.40
C GLU A 968 -10.85 -2.66 28.32
N ASN A 969 -11.42 -2.80 27.13
CA ASN A 969 -12.82 -3.18 26.94
C ASN A 969 -13.12 -4.69 27.16
N ARG A 970 -12.16 -5.48 27.67
CA ARG A 970 -12.45 -6.84 28.15
C ARG A 970 -12.85 -6.82 29.63
N GLY A 971 -14.15 -6.63 29.88
CA GLY A 971 -14.78 -7.32 31.02
C GLY A 971 -14.48 -8.83 30.93
N PRO A 972 -14.35 -9.55 32.06
CA PRO A 972 -13.79 -10.89 32.06
C PRO A 972 -14.71 -11.90 31.34
N GLU A 973 -14.44 -12.15 30.06
CA GLU A 973 -14.98 -13.28 29.30
C GLU A 973 -14.37 -14.60 29.78
N ARG A 974 -14.67 -14.97 31.04
CA ARG A 974 -14.72 -16.37 31.47
C ARG A 974 -15.51 -17.15 30.41
N THR A 975 -14.99 -18.32 30.02
CA THR A 975 -15.26 -18.99 28.75
C THR A 975 -16.74 -19.02 28.33
N ARG A 976 -17.11 -18.18 27.34
CA ARG A 976 -18.43 -18.19 26.70
C ARG A 976 -18.62 -19.44 25.83
N LEU A 977 -18.80 -20.60 26.48
CA LEU A 977 -18.97 -21.92 25.87
C LEU A 977 -20.09 -21.98 24.81
N HIS A 978 -21.11 -21.13 24.91
CA HIS A 978 -22.18 -21.01 23.92
C HIS A 978 -21.74 -20.38 22.57
N LEU A 979 -20.57 -19.75 22.50
CA LEU A 979 -19.98 -19.24 21.25
C LEU A 979 -19.01 -20.22 20.59
N ILE A 980 -18.60 -21.29 21.29
CA ILE A 980 -17.67 -22.29 20.78
C ILE A 980 -18.44 -23.28 19.90
N LYS A 981 -18.36 -23.09 18.58
CA LYS A 981 -18.80 -24.13 17.63
C LYS A 981 -17.73 -25.22 17.51
N PRO A 982 -18.08 -26.51 17.64
CA PRO A 982 -17.13 -27.59 17.47
C PRO A 982 -16.64 -27.71 16.03
N THR A 983 -15.40 -28.15 15.89
CA THR A 983 -14.91 -28.78 14.65
C THR A 983 -13.93 -29.88 15.05
N LYS A 984 -13.93 -31.05 14.36
CA LYS A 984 -12.90 -32.10 14.54
C LYS A 984 -11.47 -31.50 14.47
N ALA A 985 -11.32 -30.43 13.66
CA ALA A 985 -10.11 -29.66 13.46
C ALA A 985 -9.55 -28.90 14.69
N CYS A 986 -10.14 -29.05 15.89
CA CYS A 986 -9.62 -28.45 17.12
C CYS A 986 -8.95 -29.45 18.07
N TRP A 987 -9.27 -30.75 17.99
CA TRP A 987 -8.93 -31.71 19.05
C TRP A 987 -7.54 -32.34 18.90
N SER A 988 -6.98 -32.34 17.69
CA SER A 988 -5.65 -32.87 17.36
C SER A 988 -4.61 -31.76 17.11
N LYS A 989 -4.77 -30.59 17.74
CA LYS A 989 -3.86 -29.45 17.61
C LYS A 989 -3.09 -29.17 18.90
N PRO A 990 -1.77 -28.89 18.83
CA PRO A 990 -1.05 -28.36 19.98
C PRO A 990 -1.62 -26.98 20.36
N LEU A 991 -1.74 -26.73 21.66
CA LEU A 991 -2.23 -25.47 22.21
C LEU A 991 -1.34 -24.29 21.76
N ASN A 992 -1.94 -23.15 21.41
CA ASN A 992 -1.19 -21.91 21.12
C ASN A 992 -0.63 -21.26 22.40
N ARG A 993 0.27 -20.26 22.29
CA ARG A 993 0.93 -19.62 23.46
C ARG A 993 -0.08 -19.12 24.52
N SER A 994 -1.13 -18.41 24.11
CA SER A 994 -2.15 -17.89 25.05
C SER A 994 -2.99 -19.02 25.66
N GLN A 995 -3.28 -20.09 24.91
CA GLN A 995 -3.95 -21.30 25.44
C GLN A 995 -3.07 -22.06 26.44
N ARG A 996 -1.78 -22.27 26.15
CA ARG A 996 -0.84 -22.88 27.12
C ARG A 996 -0.71 -22.04 28.37
N LYS A 997 -0.68 -20.71 28.25
CA LYS A 997 -0.65 -19.81 29.41
C LYS A 997 -1.93 -19.91 30.23
N LEU A 998 -3.11 -19.92 29.60
CA LEU A 998 -4.40 -20.09 30.30
C LEU A 998 -4.50 -21.46 30.99
N VAL A 999 -4.04 -22.53 30.34
CA VAL A 999 -4.00 -23.88 30.94
C VAL A 999 -3.00 -23.91 32.11
N ALA A 1000 -1.78 -23.39 31.96
CA ALA A 1000 -0.82 -23.31 33.05
C ALA A 1000 -1.30 -22.44 34.23
N GLN A 1001 -2.07 -21.38 33.98
CA GLN A 1001 -2.73 -20.58 35.02
C GLN A 1001 -3.87 -21.35 35.70
N ALA A 1002 -4.69 -22.10 34.94
CA ALA A 1002 -5.73 -22.98 35.47
C ALA A 1002 -5.17 -24.18 36.25
N LEU A 1003 -3.87 -24.43 36.21
CA LEU A 1003 -3.17 -25.52 36.91
C LEU A 1003 -2.14 -25.01 37.95
N SER A 1004 -2.01 -23.71 38.17
CA SER A 1004 -1.03 -23.16 39.14
C SER A 1004 -1.56 -23.22 40.58
N VAL A 1005 -0.85 -23.95 41.43
CA VAL A 1005 -1.26 -24.45 42.78
C VAL A 1005 -1.41 -23.37 43.88
N SER A 1006 -1.82 -22.14 43.54
CA SER A 1006 -1.80 -21.02 44.50
C SER A 1006 -3.11 -20.76 45.27
N LYS A 1007 -4.28 -21.11 44.69
CA LYS A 1007 -5.63 -20.92 45.28
C LYS A 1007 -6.64 -21.93 44.75
N ASP A 1008 -7.71 -22.19 45.49
CA ASP A 1008 -8.88 -22.96 45.03
C ASP A 1008 -9.89 -22.07 44.28
N ASP A 1009 -9.39 -21.34 43.28
CA ASP A 1009 -10.16 -20.35 42.52
C ASP A 1009 -11.11 -21.02 41.50
N GLU A 1010 -12.15 -20.30 41.10
CA GLU A 1010 -13.12 -20.75 40.09
C GLU A 1010 -12.54 -20.68 38.66
N VAL A 1011 -12.37 -21.83 38.01
CA VAL A 1011 -11.75 -21.93 36.68
C VAL A 1011 -12.80 -21.86 35.56
N ALA A 1012 -13.95 -22.54 35.70
CA ALA A 1012 -14.96 -22.60 34.65
C ALA A 1012 -16.39 -22.76 35.19
N TYR A 1013 -17.37 -22.41 34.35
CA TYR A 1013 -18.80 -22.50 34.64
C TYR A 1013 -19.49 -23.27 33.49
N VAL A 1014 -20.15 -24.38 33.78
CA VAL A 1014 -20.80 -25.25 32.79
C VAL A 1014 -22.25 -25.52 33.20
N GLY A 1015 -23.15 -24.65 32.72
CA GLY A 1015 -24.52 -24.63 33.21
C GLY A 1015 -24.56 -24.06 34.62
N SER A 1016 -25.09 -24.83 35.57
CA SER A 1016 -25.05 -24.54 37.01
C SER A 1016 -23.78 -25.05 37.70
N THR A 1017 -22.97 -25.89 37.05
CA THR A 1017 -21.76 -26.49 37.65
C THR A 1017 -20.60 -25.50 37.63
N VAL A 1018 -20.01 -25.22 38.80
CA VAL A 1018 -18.76 -24.47 38.94
C VAL A 1018 -17.62 -25.48 39.04
N ILE A 1019 -16.61 -25.34 38.18
CA ILE A 1019 -15.38 -26.13 38.20
C ILE A 1019 -14.28 -25.30 38.85
N LYS A 1020 -13.67 -25.83 39.91
CA LYS A 1020 -12.59 -25.19 40.67
C LYS A 1020 -11.21 -25.67 40.20
N GLN A 1021 -10.18 -24.93 40.63
CA GLN A 1021 -8.79 -25.23 40.32
C GLN A 1021 -8.38 -26.66 40.73
N LYS A 1022 -8.79 -27.11 41.93
CA LYS A 1022 -8.52 -28.48 42.43
C LYS A 1022 -9.17 -29.59 41.60
N ASP A 1023 -10.31 -29.31 40.95
CA ASP A 1023 -11.01 -30.28 40.13
C ASP A 1023 -10.28 -30.40 38.78
N PHE A 1024 -9.82 -29.26 38.26
CA PHE A 1024 -9.12 -29.13 36.97
C PHE A 1024 -7.70 -29.73 36.97
N THR A 1025 -7.02 -29.77 38.12
CA THR A 1025 -5.70 -30.44 38.26
C THR A 1025 -5.76 -31.96 38.02
N THR A 1026 -6.93 -32.58 38.15
CA THR A 1026 -7.12 -34.01 37.82
C THR A 1026 -6.92 -34.35 36.33
N LEU A 1027 -6.77 -33.33 35.48
CA LEU A 1027 -6.47 -33.47 34.04
C LEU A 1027 -4.96 -33.54 33.72
N THR A 1028 -4.07 -33.39 34.70
CA THR A 1028 -2.61 -33.31 34.46
C THR A 1028 -1.72 -34.16 35.35
N GLU A 1029 -2.18 -34.53 36.54
CA GLU A 1029 -1.56 -35.61 37.29
C GLU A 1029 -2.00 -36.96 36.69
N LEU A 1030 -1.32 -38.07 37.03
CA LEU A 1030 -1.75 -39.42 36.64
C LEU A 1030 -2.90 -39.92 37.54
N SER A 1031 -3.85 -39.01 37.80
CA SER A 1031 -5.02 -39.12 38.65
C SER A 1031 -6.27 -39.50 37.84
N GLU A 1032 -7.28 -40.04 38.52
CA GLU A 1032 -8.60 -40.20 37.92
C GLU A 1032 -9.28 -38.83 37.70
N VAL A 1033 -9.89 -38.63 36.53
CA VAL A 1033 -10.60 -37.39 36.20
C VAL A 1033 -11.82 -37.23 37.09
N GLU A 1034 -11.96 -36.07 37.71
CA GLU A 1034 -13.05 -35.74 38.62
C GLU A 1034 -14.43 -35.74 37.93
N GLY A 1035 -15.47 -36.20 38.65
CA GLY A 1035 -16.80 -36.45 38.10
C GLY A 1035 -17.50 -35.22 37.54
N SER A 1036 -17.37 -34.05 38.15
CA SER A 1036 -17.95 -32.77 37.72
C SER A 1036 -17.25 -32.22 36.48
N VAL A 1037 -15.92 -32.38 36.36
CA VAL A 1037 -15.15 -32.13 35.13
C VAL A 1037 -15.62 -33.05 34.00
N LEU A 1038 -15.77 -34.35 34.27
CA LEU A 1038 -16.25 -35.32 33.30
C LEU A 1038 -17.69 -35.02 32.82
N ASN A 1039 -18.61 -34.75 33.75
CA ASN A 1039 -19.98 -34.33 33.43
C ASN A 1039 -20.01 -33.03 32.62
N SER A 1040 -19.13 -32.08 32.94
CA SER A 1040 -18.99 -30.84 32.18
C SER A 1040 -18.53 -31.07 30.73
N CYS A 1041 -17.62 -32.02 30.51
CA CYS A 1041 -17.26 -32.49 29.17
C CYS A 1041 -18.46 -33.13 28.44
N PHE A 1042 -19.32 -33.88 29.13
CA PHE A 1042 -20.55 -34.41 28.53
C PHE A 1042 -21.59 -33.35 28.18
N CYS A 1043 -21.78 -32.32 29.01
CA CYS A 1043 -22.62 -31.16 28.67
C CYS A 1043 -22.10 -30.41 27.42
N VAL A 1044 -20.78 -30.41 27.19
CA VAL A 1044 -20.19 -29.93 25.93
C VAL A 1044 -20.51 -30.92 24.79
N LEU A 1045 -20.27 -32.22 24.94
CA LEU A 1045 -20.56 -33.24 23.92
C LEU A 1045 -22.02 -33.22 23.45
N GLN A 1046 -22.99 -33.04 24.35
CA GLN A 1046 -24.40 -32.90 24.00
C GLN A 1046 -24.66 -31.71 23.07
N ARG A 1047 -24.10 -30.54 23.39
CA ARG A 1047 -24.18 -29.34 22.53
C ARG A 1047 -23.47 -29.55 21.19
N ILE A 1048 -22.41 -30.36 21.16
CA ILE A 1048 -21.69 -30.73 19.93
C ILE A 1048 -22.55 -31.61 19.02
N ALA A 1049 -23.22 -32.62 19.57
CA ALA A 1049 -24.14 -33.48 18.84
C ALA A 1049 -25.35 -32.70 18.30
N LEU A 1050 -25.98 -31.86 19.14
CA LEU A 1050 -27.10 -31.01 18.74
C LEU A 1050 -26.72 -30.05 17.60
N SER A 1051 -25.48 -29.55 17.57
CA SER A 1051 -24.98 -28.72 16.47
C SER A 1051 -24.81 -29.44 15.12
N GLN A 1052 -24.96 -30.76 15.11
CA GLN A 1052 -24.92 -31.66 13.96
C GLN A 1052 -26.28 -32.33 13.69
N ASN A 1053 -27.36 -31.84 14.33
CA ASN A 1053 -28.70 -32.44 14.34
C ASN A 1053 -28.73 -33.88 14.90
N VAL A 1054 -28.03 -34.14 16.01
CA VAL A 1054 -28.11 -35.40 16.78
C VAL A 1054 -28.40 -35.07 18.25
N ASP A 1055 -29.55 -35.49 18.77
CA ASP A 1055 -30.01 -35.21 20.14
C ASP A 1055 -29.66 -36.36 21.09
N ILE A 1056 -28.48 -36.28 21.70
CA ILE A 1056 -28.02 -37.27 22.69
C ILE A 1056 -28.36 -36.86 24.12
N TYR A 1057 -28.57 -37.84 25.00
CA TYR A 1057 -28.69 -37.62 26.44
C TYR A 1057 -27.52 -38.27 27.19
N PRO A 1058 -26.55 -37.48 27.69
CA PRO A 1058 -25.56 -37.99 28.63
C PRO A 1058 -26.16 -38.03 30.04
N VAL A 1059 -26.10 -39.19 30.68
CA VAL A 1059 -26.47 -39.34 32.09
C VAL A 1059 -25.34 -38.80 32.97
N ASN A 1060 -25.69 -38.18 34.10
CA ASN A 1060 -24.71 -37.70 35.08
C ASN A 1060 -23.96 -38.89 35.71
N SER A 1061 -22.63 -38.86 35.75
CA SER A 1061 -21.83 -39.98 36.29
C SER A 1061 -22.16 -40.32 37.74
N HIS A 1062 -22.50 -39.32 38.57
CA HIS A 1062 -22.89 -39.53 39.97
C HIS A 1062 -24.22 -40.29 40.10
N VAL A 1063 -25.11 -40.18 39.10
CA VAL A 1063 -26.38 -40.93 39.05
C VAL A 1063 -26.13 -42.40 38.75
N ILE A 1064 -25.22 -42.72 37.82
CA ILE A 1064 -24.93 -44.11 37.43
C ILE A 1064 -24.37 -44.93 38.60
N VAL A 1065 -23.59 -44.31 39.49
CA VAL A 1065 -23.11 -44.97 40.72
C VAL A 1065 -24.27 -45.42 41.63
N THR A 1066 -25.41 -44.71 41.63
CA THR A 1066 -26.58 -45.12 42.42
C THR A 1066 -27.28 -46.37 41.89
N TRP A 1067 -27.10 -46.71 40.60
CA TRP A 1067 -27.68 -47.90 39.99
C TRP A 1067 -26.89 -49.19 40.33
N LEU A 1068 -25.70 -49.04 40.92
CA LEU A 1068 -24.83 -50.14 41.31
C LEU A 1068 -25.00 -50.49 42.81
N PRO A 1069 -24.58 -51.69 43.25
CA PRO A 1069 -24.58 -52.05 44.66
C PRO A 1069 -23.71 -51.09 45.50
N PRO A 1070 -24.12 -50.75 46.74
CA PRO A 1070 -25.27 -51.30 47.47
C PRO A 1070 -26.61 -50.59 47.21
N ILE A 1071 -26.62 -49.49 46.44
CA ILE A 1071 -27.81 -48.63 46.32
C ILE A 1071 -28.85 -49.23 45.37
N CYS A 1072 -28.42 -49.79 44.24
CA CYS A 1072 -29.27 -50.51 43.27
C CYS A 1072 -30.53 -49.72 42.83
N ALA A 1073 -30.44 -48.38 42.76
CA ALA A 1073 -31.56 -47.53 42.38
C ALA A 1073 -32.00 -47.83 40.94
N HIS A 1074 -33.31 -47.84 40.71
CA HIS A 1074 -33.87 -48.25 39.43
C HIS A 1074 -33.60 -47.20 38.34
N PRO A 1075 -32.94 -47.55 37.21
CA PRO A 1075 -32.42 -46.54 36.28
C PRO A 1075 -33.46 -45.61 35.63
N LEU A 1076 -34.70 -46.07 35.44
CA LEU A 1076 -35.76 -45.24 34.84
C LEU A 1076 -36.15 -44.05 35.73
N ASP A 1077 -36.02 -44.20 37.05
CA ASP A 1077 -36.38 -43.19 38.05
C ASP A 1077 -35.45 -41.96 37.97
N SER A 1078 -34.30 -42.12 37.30
CA SER A 1078 -33.29 -41.08 37.09
C SER A 1078 -33.24 -40.54 35.65
N LEU A 1079 -34.11 -41.00 34.76
CA LEU A 1079 -34.15 -40.64 33.34
C LEU A 1079 -35.41 -39.79 33.03
N PRO A 1080 -35.31 -38.79 32.13
CA PRO A 1080 -36.46 -37.96 31.76
C PRO A 1080 -37.51 -38.77 30.97
N PRO A 1081 -38.81 -38.44 31.06
CA PRO A 1081 -39.86 -39.13 30.30
C PRO A 1081 -39.62 -39.16 28.78
N GLU A 1082 -38.97 -38.13 28.24
CA GLU A 1082 -38.65 -37.95 26.83
C GLU A 1082 -37.37 -38.70 26.40
N ILE A 1083 -36.78 -39.55 27.25
CA ILE A 1083 -35.54 -40.28 26.94
C ILE A 1083 -35.66 -41.17 25.68
N SER A 1084 -36.87 -41.62 25.35
CA SER A 1084 -37.18 -42.37 24.13
C SER A 1084 -37.17 -41.55 22.84
N SER A 1085 -37.14 -40.21 22.93
CA SER A 1085 -37.04 -39.31 21.76
C SER A 1085 -35.59 -38.90 21.42
N LYS A 1086 -34.60 -39.62 21.94
CA LYS A 1086 -33.17 -39.29 21.83
C LYS A 1086 -32.44 -40.25 20.89
N ASP A 1087 -31.53 -39.73 20.09
CA ASP A 1087 -30.75 -40.50 19.10
C ASP A 1087 -29.73 -41.45 19.75
N ALA A 1088 -29.28 -41.13 20.97
CA ALA A 1088 -28.48 -42.01 21.82
C ALA A 1088 -28.56 -41.61 23.29
N VAL A 1089 -28.49 -42.60 24.18
CA VAL A 1089 -28.22 -42.40 25.61
C VAL A 1089 -26.78 -42.82 25.90
N VAL A 1090 -26.06 -41.97 26.63
CA VAL A 1090 -24.62 -42.10 26.90
C VAL A 1090 -24.41 -42.21 28.41
N PHE A 1091 -23.76 -43.30 28.85
CA PHE A 1091 -23.59 -43.64 30.26
C PHE A 1091 -22.10 -43.65 30.63
N PRO A 1092 -21.59 -42.61 31.32
CA PRO A 1092 -20.28 -42.64 31.95
C PRO A 1092 -20.32 -43.41 33.27
N SER A 1093 -19.93 -44.68 33.22
CA SER A 1093 -19.85 -45.56 34.39
C SER A 1093 -18.45 -45.53 35.00
N TYR A 1094 -18.35 -45.49 36.32
CA TYR A 1094 -17.09 -45.63 37.04
C TYR A 1094 -16.95 -47.07 37.57
N VAL A 1095 -15.77 -47.63 37.37
CA VAL A 1095 -15.26 -48.83 38.05
C VAL A 1095 -13.98 -48.40 38.76
N PRO A 1096 -13.64 -48.90 39.97
CA PRO A 1096 -12.39 -48.52 40.64
C PRO A 1096 -11.17 -48.64 39.72
N GLY A 1097 -10.49 -47.52 39.46
CA GLY A 1097 -9.35 -47.43 38.53
C GLY A 1097 -9.70 -47.09 37.07
N HIS A 1098 -10.98 -46.99 36.67
CA HIS A 1098 -11.36 -46.81 35.26
C HIS A 1098 -12.75 -46.20 34.99
N TRP A 1099 -12.79 -45.18 34.12
CA TRP A 1099 -14.02 -44.64 33.52
C TRP A 1099 -14.40 -45.39 32.23
N MET A 1100 -15.58 -46.01 32.21
CA MET A 1100 -16.16 -46.69 31.05
C MET A 1100 -17.26 -45.85 30.39
N LEU A 1101 -17.42 -46.00 29.07
CA LEU A 1101 -18.49 -45.35 28.31
C LEU A 1101 -19.40 -46.39 27.65
N CYS A 1102 -20.63 -46.52 28.14
CA CYS A 1102 -21.65 -47.34 27.49
C CYS A 1102 -22.57 -46.46 26.63
N ARG A 1103 -22.97 -46.97 25.46
CA ARG A 1103 -23.92 -46.32 24.55
C ARG A 1103 -25.04 -47.31 24.23
N ASN A 1104 -26.29 -46.94 24.50
CA ASN A 1104 -27.43 -47.68 23.95
C ASN A 1104 -27.77 -47.11 22.56
N CYS A 1105 -28.09 -47.97 21.60
CA CYS A 1105 -28.21 -47.61 20.18
C CYS A 1105 -29.38 -48.38 19.55
N SER A 1106 -30.42 -47.66 19.15
CA SER A 1106 -31.66 -48.25 18.57
C SER A 1106 -31.49 -48.76 17.14
N GLN A 1107 -30.42 -48.39 16.43
CA GLN A 1107 -30.01 -48.97 15.14
C GLN A 1107 -28.48 -49.06 14.99
N PRO A 1108 -27.96 -50.05 14.23
CA PRO A 1108 -26.54 -50.22 13.95
C PRO A 1108 -26.05 -49.27 12.85
N LEU A 1109 -25.85 -48.00 13.19
CA LEU A 1109 -25.11 -47.06 12.33
C LEU A 1109 -23.62 -47.38 12.36
N SER A 1110 -23.09 -47.94 11.28
CA SER A 1110 -21.65 -48.17 11.10
C SER A 1110 -20.89 -46.85 11.02
N TRP A 1111 -20.14 -46.53 12.07
CA TRP A 1111 -19.21 -45.40 12.06
C TRP A 1111 -17.93 -45.84 11.35
N ALA A 1112 -17.83 -45.56 10.05
CA ALA A 1112 -16.55 -45.60 9.35
C ALA A 1112 -15.60 -44.58 10.00
N MET A 1113 -14.56 -45.08 10.69
CA MET A 1113 -13.54 -44.23 11.31
C MET A 1113 -12.43 -43.90 10.31
N ASP A 1114 -12.68 -42.84 9.55
CA ASP A 1114 -11.70 -42.03 8.79
C ASP A 1114 -11.84 -40.53 9.18
#